data_AF-A0A9D5YCV9-F1
#
_entry.id   AF-A0A9D5YCV9-F1
#
_cell.length_a   1.000
_cell.length_b   1.000
_cell.length_c   1.000
_cell.angle_alpha   90.00
_cell.angle_beta   90.00
_cell.angle_gamma   90.00
#
_symmetry.space_group_name_H-M   'P 1'
#
loop_
_entity.id
_entity.type
_entity.pdbx_description
1 polymer ?
#
loop_
_entity_poly.entity_id
_entity_poly.type
_entity_poly.pdbx_seq_one_letter_code
_entity_poly.pdbx_strand_id
1 'polypeptide(L)'
;MAVFKCKMCGAYFEADDDNRVAVCEYCYANIASILTRAFSFLENGDFENANACFNKVLDLNPEKAEAYLGKLMVELQVRKKEDLKNQQETFAELDNYKKAYEYGDDNLKKELETCIGHFVSEKMNKINNNSIKRMSNVQDTSANVNTFKGSEITQEKTYEYAEVKNNHTASYEDKLEVLPEEYKEEFGESHTDHVNMAKKDKKKKIKILAISGSFVAVATAIAILLTTVIIPSVIIPNNKYNEAVGLMEAGKYVEAISVFTALGEHKDSADKINECNYKINEYNYNNAVELMEAGKYAEAISVFTALGEYKDSADRIKECNYKINEYNYNNAVEFLNKGNKTEATILFGRAGNYKDAEEKSFALWDEIAVRETLSAGYRHTVGLKKDGTVVAVGYNYDGQYDVSEWEDIVTISAGNFHTVGLKKDGTVVAVGSNNYGQCDVSEWEDVDAISAGDYHTVGLKKDGTVVAVGDNDEGQCDVEDWEDIVAISAGEEHTVGLKKDGTVVAVGFNGAGRCDVSEWEDIVAISAGALQTVGLKKDGTVVAVGSNADGQCDVSEWEDIVAISAGNEHTVGLKSDGSVVAVGWNFTDQCDVSEWEDIVAISAGTWHTVGLKKDGTVVVVGRNDDGQCDVDGWTNIKIPNSK
;
A
#
# COMPACT_ATOMS: atom_id res chain seq x y z
N MET A 1 33.43 50.44 -40.18
CA MET A 1 33.54 49.03 -39.79
C MET A 1 34.76 48.82 -38.90
N ALA A 2 34.53 48.57 -37.62
CA ALA A 2 35.55 48.07 -36.70
C ALA A 2 35.41 46.54 -36.56
N VAL A 3 36.53 45.82 -36.56
CA VAL A 3 36.57 44.36 -36.38
C VAL A 3 36.75 44.05 -34.90
N PHE A 4 35.80 43.34 -34.31
CA PHE A 4 35.80 42.97 -32.89
C PHE A 4 36.10 41.48 -32.72
N LYS A 5 36.74 41.12 -31.61
CA LYS A 5 36.99 39.73 -31.22
C LYS A 5 36.16 39.39 -29.99
N CYS A 6 35.32 38.36 -30.09
CA CYS A 6 34.52 37.90 -28.96
C CYS A 6 35.43 37.32 -27.86
N LYS A 7 35.28 37.78 -26.62
CA LYS A 7 36.03 37.24 -25.46
C LYS A 7 35.63 35.81 -25.08
N MET A 8 34.42 35.36 -25.42
CA MET A 8 33.90 34.04 -25.04
C MET A 8 34.34 32.94 -26.02
N CYS A 9 34.07 33.08 -27.32
CA CYS A 9 34.40 32.06 -28.33
C CYS A 9 35.67 32.36 -29.15
N GLY A 10 36.25 33.56 -29.02
CA GLY A 10 37.44 33.98 -29.78
C GLY A 10 37.20 34.32 -31.25
N ALA A 11 35.98 34.16 -31.78
CA ALA A 11 35.64 34.50 -33.16
C ALA A 11 35.69 36.03 -33.42
N TYR A 12 35.97 36.41 -34.66
CA TYR A 12 35.94 37.79 -35.12
C TYR A 12 34.60 38.10 -35.79
N PHE A 13 34.12 39.32 -35.63
CA PHE A 13 32.90 39.82 -36.27
C PHE A 13 33.04 41.32 -36.56
N GLU A 14 32.26 41.80 -37.52
CA GLU A 14 32.28 43.19 -38.00
C GLU A 14 31.02 43.90 -37.51
N ALA A 15 31.16 45.16 -37.08
CA ALA A 15 30.02 46.02 -36.79
C ALA A 15 29.89 47.08 -37.88
N ASP A 16 28.66 47.24 -38.40
CA ASP A 16 28.31 48.30 -39.33
C ASP A 16 28.11 49.63 -38.57
N ASP A 17 28.48 50.74 -39.20
CA ASP A 17 28.79 52.00 -38.49
C ASP A 17 27.54 52.71 -37.91
N ASP A 18 26.33 52.30 -38.29
CA ASP A 18 25.06 52.82 -37.77
C ASP A 18 24.54 52.12 -36.50
N ASN A 19 25.07 50.95 -36.11
CA ASN A 19 24.56 50.17 -34.98
C ASN A 19 25.44 50.24 -33.72
N ARG A 20 24.87 50.72 -32.60
CA ARG A 20 25.59 50.84 -31.31
C ARG A 20 25.74 49.53 -30.53
N VAL A 21 25.16 48.44 -31.02
CA VAL A 21 25.21 47.11 -30.40
C VAL A 21 25.54 46.09 -31.49
N ALA A 22 26.54 45.24 -31.23
CA ALA A 22 26.96 44.19 -32.15
C ALA A 22 26.96 42.84 -31.41
N VAL A 23 26.39 41.82 -32.04
CA VAL A 23 26.11 40.50 -31.44
C VAL A 23 26.96 39.44 -32.12
N CYS A 24 27.61 38.57 -31.35
CA CYS A 24 28.47 37.53 -31.89
C CYS A 24 27.65 36.28 -32.24
N GLU A 25 27.41 36.02 -33.53
CA GLU A 25 26.61 34.89 -34.03
C GLU A 25 27.04 33.52 -33.49
N TYR A 26 28.34 33.29 -33.29
CA TYR A 26 28.87 32.05 -32.71
C TYR A 26 28.61 31.87 -31.21
N CYS A 27 28.44 32.97 -30.45
CA CYS A 27 27.98 32.91 -29.07
C CYS A 27 26.45 32.97 -28.97
N TYR A 28 25.79 33.46 -30.02
CA TYR A 28 24.35 33.42 -30.21
C TYR A 28 23.89 32.02 -30.66
N ALA A 29 24.39 30.98 -29.97
CA ALA A 29 23.85 29.63 -30.04
C ALA A 29 22.48 29.64 -29.34
N ASN A 30 21.49 30.19 -30.04
CA ASN A 30 20.08 30.16 -29.64
C ASN A 30 19.73 28.71 -29.30
N ILE A 31 19.01 28.50 -28.19
CA ILE A 31 18.56 27.19 -27.68
C ILE A 31 18.05 26.27 -28.81
N ALA A 32 17.34 26.85 -29.79
CA ALA A 32 16.91 26.16 -31.00
C ALA A 32 18.02 25.40 -31.74
N SER A 33 19.20 25.98 -31.98
CA SER A 33 20.28 25.32 -32.73
C SER A 33 21.00 24.24 -31.92
N ILE A 34 21.03 24.39 -30.59
CA ILE A 34 21.55 23.35 -29.68
C ILE A 34 20.56 22.17 -29.65
N LEU A 35 19.25 22.42 -29.57
CA LEU A 35 18.20 21.41 -29.66
C LEU A 35 18.22 20.67 -31.01
N THR A 36 18.28 21.40 -32.15
CA THR A 36 18.39 20.77 -33.48
C THR A 36 19.59 19.82 -33.56
N ARG A 37 20.73 20.22 -32.98
CA ARG A 37 21.92 19.35 -32.92
C ARG A 37 21.74 18.17 -31.98
N ALA A 38 21.10 18.37 -30.82
CA ALA A 38 20.84 17.31 -29.85
C ALA A 38 19.91 16.21 -30.39
N PHE A 39 18.82 16.59 -31.05
CA PHE A 39 17.93 15.64 -31.72
C PHE A 39 18.61 14.94 -32.91
N SER A 40 19.46 15.64 -33.66
CA SER A 40 20.28 14.99 -34.70
C SER A 40 21.26 13.97 -34.13
N PHE A 41 21.80 14.17 -32.92
CA PHE A 41 22.59 13.15 -32.23
C PHE A 41 21.74 11.94 -31.81
N LEU A 42 20.51 12.14 -31.31
CA LEU A 42 19.56 11.05 -31.01
C LEU A 42 19.24 10.20 -32.24
N GLU A 43 18.93 10.82 -33.38
CA GLU A 43 18.65 10.11 -34.64
C GLU A 43 19.82 9.21 -35.08
N ASN A 44 21.05 9.68 -34.88
CA ASN A 44 22.28 8.94 -35.15
C ASN A 44 22.62 7.88 -34.08
N GLY A 45 21.90 7.83 -32.96
CA GLY A 45 22.17 6.94 -31.82
C GLY A 45 23.33 7.38 -30.93
N ASP A 46 23.76 8.64 -31.02
CA ASP A 46 24.83 9.23 -30.22
C ASP A 46 24.24 9.86 -28.94
N PHE A 47 23.77 9.00 -28.04
CA PHE A 47 23.06 9.39 -26.83
C PHE A 47 23.91 10.22 -25.85
N GLU A 48 25.24 10.00 -25.83
CA GLU A 48 26.16 10.73 -24.96
C GLU A 48 26.29 12.21 -25.41
N ASN A 49 26.53 12.46 -26.70
CA ASN A 49 26.59 13.83 -27.21
C ASN A 49 25.21 14.51 -27.24
N ALA A 50 24.12 13.75 -27.44
CA ALA A 50 22.76 14.26 -27.27
C ALA A 50 22.51 14.79 -25.85
N ASN A 51 22.77 13.97 -24.82
CA ASN A 51 22.60 14.34 -23.41
C ASN A 51 23.47 15.56 -23.03
N ALA A 52 24.72 15.59 -23.52
CA ALA A 52 25.62 16.73 -23.32
C ALA A 52 25.13 18.02 -23.99
N CYS A 53 24.34 17.94 -25.07
CA CYS A 53 23.66 19.08 -25.67
C CYS A 53 22.39 19.48 -24.92
N PHE A 54 21.57 18.53 -24.44
CA PHE A 54 20.38 18.85 -23.65
C PHE A 54 20.74 19.48 -22.29
N ASN A 55 21.79 19.00 -21.61
CA ASN A 55 22.29 19.66 -20.40
C ASN A 55 22.65 21.13 -20.65
N LYS A 56 23.33 21.44 -21.76
CA LYS A 56 23.66 22.82 -22.14
C LYS A 56 22.43 23.68 -22.47
N VAL A 57 21.32 23.07 -22.90
CA VAL A 57 20.05 23.78 -23.06
C VAL A 57 19.45 24.10 -21.69
N LEU A 58 19.46 23.16 -20.75
CA LEU A 58 18.96 23.35 -19.39
C LEU A 58 19.81 24.34 -18.56
N ASP A 59 21.13 24.37 -18.79
CA ASP A 59 22.03 25.39 -18.22
C ASP A 59 21.67 26.82 -18.69
N LEU A 60 21.03 26.96 -19.85
CA LEU A 60 20.62 28.23 -20.46
C LEU A 60 19.14 28.58 -20.22
N ASN A 61 18.28 27.57 -20.13
CA ASN A 61 16.88 27.68 -19.75
C ASN A 61 16.44 26.40 -19.01
N PRO A 62 16.37 26.42 -17.67
CA PRO A 62 15.96 25.28 -16.87
C PRO A 62 14.54 24.76 -17.16
N GLU A 63 13.65 25.60 -17.70
CA GLU A 63 12.24 25.26 -17.97
C GLU A 63 12.04 24.79 -19.43
N LYS A 64 13.09 24.34 -20.13
CA LYS A 64 12.98 23.98 -21.55
C LYS A 64 12.51 22.54 -21.75
N ALA A 65 11.19 22.36 -21.86
CA ALA A 65 10.53 21.07 -22.03
C ALA A 65 11.14 20.15 -23.11
N GLU A 66 11.51 20.67 -24.28
CA GLU A 66 12.11 19.85 -25.35
C GLU A 66 13.49 19.28 -24.96
N ALA A 67 14.20 19.89 -24.02
CA ALA A 67 15.44 19.34 -23.49
C ALA A 67 15.18 18.20 -22.50
N TYR A 68 14.12 18.27 -21.70
CA TYR A 68 13.70 17.15 -20.85
C TYR A 68 13.15 15.98 -21.67
N LEU A 69 12.34 16.25 -22.69
CA LEU A 69 11.91 15.24 -23.66
C LEU A 69 13.13 14.55 -24.32
N GLY A 70 14.12 15.34 -24.72
CA GLY A 70 15.38 14.82 -25.27
C GLY A 70 16.17 13.95 -24.29
N LYS A 71 16.17 14.29 -23.00
CA LYS A 71 16.81 13.48 -21.94
C LYS A 71 16.03 12.21 -21.62
N LEU A 72 14.69 12.25 -21.63
CA LEU A 72 13.83 11.07 -21.54
C LEU A 72 14.14 10.08 -22.68
N MET A 73 14.30 10.60 -23.91
CA MET A 73 14.72 9.79 -25.06
C MET A 73 16.12 9.20 -24.90
N VAL A 74 17.07 9.91 -24.28
CA VAL A 74 18.39 9.34 -23.90
C VAL A 74 18.23 8.22 -22.88
N GLU A 75 17.44 8.44 -21.84
CA GLU A 75 17.22 7.49 -20.73
C GLU A 75 16.59 6.18 -21.21
N LEU A 76 15.59 6.28 -22.10
CA LEU A 76 14.92 5.14 -22.74
C LEU A 76 15.67 4.57 -23.97
N GLN A 77 16.84 5.11 -24.32
CA GLN A 77 17.61 4.74 -25.52
C GLN A 77 16.82 4.86 -26.85
N VAL A 78 15.90 5.83 -26.92
CA VAL A 78 15.00 6.07 -28.04
C VAL A 78 15.56 7.12 -29.00
N ARG A 79 15.60 6.80 -30.30
CA ARG A 79 16.20 7.67 -31.33
C ARG A 79 15.24 8.71 -31.91
N LYS A 80 13.94 8.45 -31.88
CA LYS A 80 12.88 9.28 -32.47
C LYS A 80 11.67 9.38 -31.56
N LYS A 81 11.02 10.54 -31.51
CA LYS A 81 9.92 10.80 -30.58
C LYS A 81 8.75 9.82 -30.79
N GLU A 82 8.51 9.44 -32.04
CA GLU A 82 7.44 8.52 -32.45
C GLU A 82 7.64 7.09 -31.92
N ASP A 83 8.86 6.72 -31.52
CA ASP A 83 9.21 5.42 -30.97
C ASP A 83 9.02 5.35 -29.44
N LEU A 84 8.68 6.46 -28.76
CA LEU A 84 8.33 6.47 -27.34
C LEU A 84 7.08 5.61 -27.04
N LYS A 85 6.12 5.54 -27.97
CA LYS A 85 4.95 4.65 -27.81
C LYS A 85 5.27 3.14 -27.89
N ASN A 86 6.48 2.79 -28.33
CA ASN A 86 6.91 1.40 -28.55
C ASN A 86 7.71 0.83 -27.35
N GLN A 87 7.74 1.52 -26.20
CA GLN A 87 8.46 1.06 -25.01
C GLN A 87 7.77 -0.15 -24.37
N GLN A 88 8.57 -1.04 -23.77
CA GLN A 88 8.07 -2.27 -23.13
C GLN A 88 7.50 -2.02 -21.72
N GLU A 89 7.79 -0.87 -21.13
CA GLU A 89 7.38 -0.44 -19.79
C GLU A 89 6.92 1.03 -19.86
N THR A 90 6.07 1.45 -18.92
CA THR A 90 5.66 2.85 -18.81
C THR A 90 6.84 3.71 -18.34
N PHE A 91 6.88 4.95 -18.81
CA PHE A 91 7.91 5.93 -18.46
C PHE A 91 7.34 7.18 -17.77
N ALA A 92 6.08 7.14 -17.35
CA ALA A 92 5.41 8.23 -16.64
C ALA A 92 6.11 8.62 -15.33
N GLU A 93 6.76 7.64 -14.67
CA GLU A 93 7.44 7.88 -13.38
C GLU A 93 8.82 8.54 -13.50
N LEU A 94 9.41 8.59 -14.70
CA LEU A 94 10.77 9.12 -14.90
C LEU A 94 10.82 10.64 -14.72
N ASP A 95 11.82 11.14 -13.99
CA ASP A 95 12.03 12.57 -13.73
C ASP A 95 12.05 13.43 -15.00
N ASN A 96 12.63 12.91 -16.09
CA ASN A 96 12.69 13.60 -17.37
C ASN A 96 11.33 13.63 -18.09
N TYR A 97 10.43 12.66 -17.85
CA TYR A 97 9.04 12.72 -18.31
C TYR A 97 8.28 13.78 -17.53
N LYS A 98 8.32 13.71 -16.19
CA LYS A 98 7.60 14.64 -15.30
C LYS A 98 7.93 16.09 -15.62
N LYS A 99 9.20 16.42 -15.85
CA LYS A 99 9.65 17.78 -16.24
C LYS A 99 9.38 18.16 -17.69
N ALA A 100 9.33 17.19 -18.61
CA ALA A 100 8.89 17.45 -19.99
C ALA A 100 7.39 17.73 -20.06
N TYR A 101 6.60 17.11 -19.18
CA TYR A 101 5.17 17.33 -19.01
C TYR A 101 4.88 18.66 -18.29
N GLU A 102 5.54 18.92 -17.16
CA GLU A 102 5.40 20.16 -16.35
C GLU A 102 5.59 21.43 -17.21
N TYR A 103 6.73 21.53 -17.90
CA TYR A 103 7.07 22.70 -18.72
C TYR A 103 6.53 22.63 -20.16
N GLY A 104 5.83 21.55 -20.53
CA GLY A 104 5.33 21.32 -21.88
C GLY A 104 4.14 22.20 -22.25
N ASP A 105 4.01 22.52 -23.54
CA ASP A 105 2.77 23.06 -24.08
C ASP A 105 1.70 21.96 -24.20
N ASP A 106 0.44 22.34 -24.43
CA ASP A 106 -0.69 21.42 -24.47
C ASP A 106 -0.54 20.36 -25.59
N ASN A 107 0.21 20.68 -26.66
CA ASN A 107 0.53 19.72 -27.71
C ASN A 107 1.51 18.65 -27.20
N LEU A 108 2.60 19.06 -26.55
CA LEU A 108 3.58 18.12 -25.99
C LEU A 108 2.98 17.23 -24.91
N LYS A 109 2.15 17.79 -24.02
CA LYS A 109 1.40 17.04 -22.99
C LYS A 109 0.53 15.97 -23.63
N LYS A 110 -0.30 16.36 -24.59
CA LYS A 110 -1.19 15.44 -25.32
C LYS A 110 -0.44 14.35 -26.10
N GLU A 111 0.71 14.68 -26.69
CA GLU A 111 1.56 13.70 -27.38
C GLU A 111 2.19 12.69 -26.40
N LEU A 112 2.61 13.14 -25.21
CA LEU A 112 3.13 12.27 -24.14
C LEU A 112 2.02 11.37 -23.57
N GLU A 113 0.86 11.92 -23.26
CA GLU A 113 -0.34 11.17 -22.86
C GLU A 113 -0.74 10.13 -23.91
N THR A 114 -0.68 10.48 -25.20
CA THR A 114 -0.98 9.54 -26.29
C THR A 114 0.02 8.38 -26.32
N CYS A 115 1.31 8.61 -26.03
CA CYS A 115 2.30 7.54 -25.95
C CYS A 115 2.06 6.61 -24.75
N ILE A 116 1.68 7.14 -23.59
CA ILE A 116 1.33 6.35 -22.40
C ILE A 116 0.00 5.59 -22.62
N GLY A 117 -1.02 6.22 -23.22
CA GLY A 117 -2.29 5.59 -23.55
C GLY A 117 -2.14 4.43 -24.55
N HIS A 118 -1.19 4.54 -25.50
CA HIS A 118 -0.84 3.42 -26.37
C HIS A 118 -0.33 2.21 -25.57
N PHE A 119 0.57 2.41 -24.60
CA PHE A 119 1.07 1.34 -23.73
C PHE A 119 -0.06 0.66 -22.94
N VAL A 120 -0.96 1.44 -22.32
CA VAL A 120 -2.15 0.90 -21.63
C VAL A 120 -3.01 0.08 -22.59
N SER A 121 -3.28 0.59 -23.79
CA SER A 121 -4.09 -0.11 -24.80
C SER A 121 -3.44 -1.40 -25.32
N GLU A 122 -2.11 -1.47 -25.44
CA GLU A 122 -1.42 -2.70 -25.83
C GLU A 122 -1.37 -3.73 -24.69
N LYS A 123 -1.23 -3.31 -23.42
CA LYS A 123 -1.37 -4.20 -22.25
C LYS A 123 -2.80 -4.77 -22.23
N MET A 124 -3.83 -3.92 -22.34
CA MET A 124 -5.24 -4.34 -22.45
C MET A 124 -5.47 -5.32 -23.61
N ASN A 125 -4.90 -5.05 -24.80
CA ASN A 125 -5.05 -5.93 -25.96
C ASN A 125 -4.31 -7.27 -25.80
N LYS A 126 -3.15 -7.32 -25.13
CA LYS A 126 -2.49 -8.58 -24.79
C LYS A 126 -3.29 -9.39 -23.77
N ILE A 127 -3.85 -8.72 -22.76
CA ILE A 127 -4.76 -9.33 -21.77
C ILE A 127 -5.99 -9.89 -22.49
N ASN A 128 -6.74 -9.07 -23.24
CA ASN A 128 -7.92 -9.49 -23.98
C ASN A 128 -7.64 -10.63 -24.98
N ASN A 129 -6.53 -10.62 -25.71
CA ASN A 129 -6.17 -11.73 -26.60
C ASN A 129 -5.80 -13.02 -25.85
N ASN A 130 -5.23 -12.92 -24.64
CA ASN A 130 -5.00 -14.07 -23.77
C ASN A 130 -6.32 -14.58 -23.15
N SER A 131 -7.22 -13.69 -22.75
CA SER A 131 -8.57 -14.03 -22.29
C SER A 131 -9.38 -14.72 -23.40
N ILE A 132 -9.35 -14.21 -24.63
CA ILE A 132 -10.00 -14.83 -25.80
C ILE A 132 -9.37 -16.19 -26.14
N LYS A 133 -8.04 -16.35 -26.04
CA LYS A 133 -7.39 -17.66 -26.20
C LYS A 133 -7.75 -18.65 -25.09
N ARG A 134 -7.90 -18.19 -23.85
CA ARG A 134 -8.39 -19.01 -22.73
C ARG A 134 -9.85 -19.41 -22.96
N MET A 135 -10.70 -18.50 -23.44
CA MET A 135 -12.09 -18.80 -23.83
C MET A 135 -12.18 -19.77 -25.02
N SER A 136 -11.34 -19.67 -26.05
CA SER A 136 -11.36 -20.62 -27.18
C SER A 136 -10.95 -22.03 -26.74
N ASN A 137 -10.01 -22.15 -25.80
CA ASN A 137 -9.63 -23.44 -25.21
C ASN A 137 -10.71 -24.03 -24.28
N VAL A 138 -11.65 -23.21 -23.80
CA VAL A 138 -12.87 -23.66 -23.10
C VAL A 138 -13.99 -24.00 -24.10
N GLN A 139 -14.00 -23.42 -25.31
CA GLN A 139 -14.99 -23.75 -26.32
C GLN A 139 -14.76 -25.12 -26.99
N ASP A 140 -13.51 -25.55 -27.18
CA ASP A 140 -13.22 -26.88 -27.76
C ASP A 140 -13.55 -28.06 -26.81
N THR A 141 -13.80 -27.83 -25.52
CA THR A 141 -14.41 -28.84 -24.62
C THR A 141 -15.94 -28.77 -24.58
N SER A 142 -16.56 -27.78 -25.26
CA SER A 142 -18.01 -27.61 -25.39
C SER A 142 -18.60 -28.01 -26.75
N ALA A 143 -17.75 -28.46 -27.69
CA ALA A 143 -18.13 -28.83 -29.05
C ALA A 143 -18.85 -30.21 -29.15
N ASN A 144 -19.88 -30.45 -28.33
CA ASN A 144 -20.88 -31.50 -28.52
C ASN A 144 -22.18 -31.24 -27.74
N VAL A 145 -22.98 -30.27 -28.19
CA VAL A 145 -24.27 -30.53 -28.87
C VAL A 145 -24.82 -29.22 -29.45
N ASN A 146 -25.21 -29.29 -30.72
CA ASN A 146 -25.68 -28.14 -31.50
C ASN A 146 -27.17 -27.83 -31.30
N THR A 147 -27.51 -26.55 -31.49
CA THR A 147 -28.72 -26.00 -32.15
C THR A 147 -30.00 -26.86 -32.24
N PHE A 148 -31.15 -26.33 -31.77
CA PHE A 148 -32.12 -25.64 -32.65
C PHE A 148 -33.30 -25.02 -31.88
N LYS A 149 -34.06 -24.17 -32.59
CA LYS A 149 -35.22 -23.42 -32.09
C LYS A 149 -36.44 -24.30 -31.75
N GLY A 150 -37.03 -24.03 -30.58
CA GLY A 150 -38.47 -23.88 -30.35
C GLY A 150 -39.44 -25.05 -30.57
N SER A 151 -40.27 -25.35 -29.56
CA SER A 151 -41.67 -25.79 -29.75
C SER A 151 -42.45 -25.67 -28.44
N GLU A 152 -43.72 -25.27 -28.53
CA GLU A 152 -44.72 -25.48 -27.49
C GLU A 152 -45.12 -26.97 -27.41
N ILE A 153 -46.02 -27.29 -26.47
CA ILE A 153 -46.85 -28.52 -26.38
C ILE A 153 -46.25 -29.68 -25.54
N THR A 154 -46.50 -29.56 -24.24
CA THR A 154 -47.03 -30.57 -23.30
C THR A 154 -46.69 -32.08 -23.43
N GLN A 155 -46.35 -32.63 -22.26
CA GLN A 155 -46.98 -33.78 -21.58
C GLN A 155 -46.13 -35.05 -21.34
N GLU A 156 -46.28 -35.54 -20.10
CA GLU A 156 -46.01 -36.88 -19.57
C GLU A 156 -44.58 -37.30 -19.13
N LYS A 157 -44.51 -37.56 -17.81
CA LYS A 157 -43.95 -38.78 -17.16
C LYS A 157 -42.43 -38.99 -17.11
N THR A 158 -41.83 -39.48 -16.02
CA THR A 158 -42.13 -39.55 -14.55
C THR A 158 -40.96 -40.32 -13.92
N TYR A 159 -40.41 -39.87 -12.78
CA TYR A 159 -39.60 -40.65 -11.80
C TYR A 159 -38.37 -41.42 -12.37
N GLU A 160 -37.35 -41.82 -11.64
CA GLU A 160 -36.79 -41.63 -10.30
C GLU A 160 -35.36 -42.19 -10.44
N TYR A 161 -34.36 -41.74 -9.69
CA TYR A 161 -33.32 -42.68 -9.24
C TYR A 161 -32.65 -42.18 -7.95
N ALA A 162 -32.54 -43.09 -6.99
CA ALA A 162 -32.08 -42.81 -5.64
C ALA A 162 -30.62 -43.22 -5.40
N GLU A 163 -30.04 -42.62 -4.37
CA GLU A 163 -28.95 -43.08 -3.49
C GLU A 163 -28.08 -44.28 -3.91
N VAL A 164 -26.74 -44.08 -3.92
CA VAL A 164 -25.80 -44.91 -3.12
C VAL A 164 -24.74 -44.02 -2.49
N LYS A 165 -24.36 -44.33 -1.25
CA LYS A 165 -23.50 -43.55 -0.34
C LYS A 165 -21.98 -43.75 -0.55
N ASN A 166 -21.24 -42.72 -0.14
CA ASN A 166 -19.96 -42.70 0.59
C ASN A 166 -18.93 -43.85 0.34
N ASN A 167 -17.69 -43.50 -0.03
CA ASN A 167 -16.61 -43.29 0.97
C ASN A 167 -15.22 -42.97 0.38
N HIS A 168 -14.42 -42.23 1.17
CA HIS A 168 -12.95 -42.25 1.27
C HIS A 168 -12.05 -41.79 0.10
N THR A 169 -11.52 -40.58 0.26
CA THR A 169 -10.07 -40.26 0.42
C THR A 169 -9.04 -41.14 -0.32
N ALA A 170 -8.34 -40.57 -1.31
CA ALA A 170 -6.97 -40.95 -1.68
C ALA A 170 -6.18 -39.77 -2.30
N SER A 171 -4.89 -39.73 -2.00
CA SER A 171 -3.87 -38.72 -2.35
C SER A 171 -3.69 -38.47 -3.86
N TYR A 172 -3.12 -37.30 -4.17
CA TYR A 172 -2.26 -37.12 -5.35
C TYR A 172 -1.21 -38.25 -5.39
N GLU A 173 -1.21 -39.07 -6.46
CA GLU A 173 -0.03 -39.71 -7.11
C GLU A 173 -0.44 -40.71 -8.22
N ASP A 174 -1.65 -41.29 -8.18
CA ASP A 174 -2.09 -42.29 -9.17
C ASP A 174 -2.81 -41.70 -10.40
N LYS A 175 -2.04 -41.43 -11.48
CA LYS A 175 -2.32 -41.82 -12.91
C LYS A 175 -1.43 -41.07 -13.92
N LEU A 176 -0.29 -41.69 -14.24
CA LEU A 176 0.42 -41.49 -15.50
C LEU A 176 0.11 -42.65 -16.46
N GLU A 177 0.37 -42.44 -17.77
CA GLU A 177 0.08 -43.35 -18.91
C GLU A 177 -1.42 -43.52 -19.23
N VAL A 178 -1.95 -43.06 -20.37
CA VAL A 178 -1.60 -43.43 -21.75
C VAL A 178 -1.92 -42.28 -22.73
N LEU A 179 -0.94 -41.82 -23.50
CA LEU A 179 -1.12 -40.99 -24.71
C LEU A 179 -0.14 -41.43 -25.83
N PRO A 180 -0.52 -41.39 -27.12
CA PRO A 180 0.35 -41.83 -28.23
C PRO A 180 1.52 -40.88 -28.57
N GLU A 181 2.54 -41.42 -29.23
CA GLU A 181 3.76 -40.70 -29.62
C GLU A 181 3.57 -39.76 -30.82
N GLU A 182 3.39 -38.46 -30.59
CA GLU A 182 3.66 -37.44 -31.64
C GLU A 182 4.25 -36.11 -31.13
N TYR A 183 4.67 -36.02 -29.86
CA TYR A 183 5.39 -34.87 -29.30
C TYR A 183 6.60 -35.30 -28.46
N LYS A 184 7.76 -35.42 -29.12
CA LYS A 184 9.09 -35.52 -28.51
C LYS A 184 10.03 -34.53 -29.21
N GLU A 185 11.02 -34.03 -28.47
CA GLU A 185 11.99 -32.97 -28.86
C GLU A 185 11.32 -31.58 -28.92
N GLU A 186 11.45 -30.68 -27.93
CA GLU A 186 12.68 -30.25 -27.26
C GLU A 186 12.40 -29.74 -25.83
N PHE A 187 12.63 -30.59 -24.81
CA PHE A 187 12.72 -30.21 -23.40
C PHE A 187 13.84 -31.03 -22.76
N GLY A 188 14.81 -30.35 -22.15
CA GLY A 188 15.96 -30.99 -21.51
C GLY A 188 16.51 -30.13 -20.39
N GLU A 189 16.31 -30.59 -19.15
CA GLU A 189 16.92 -30.11 -17.91
C GLU A 189 16.54 -28.67 -17.49
N SER A 190 16.38 -28.32 -16.21
CA SER A 190 16.65 -29.03 -14.94
C SER A 190 15.62 -28.63 -13.88
N HIS A 191 15.26 -29.57 -12.99
CA HIS A 191 14.65 -29.27 -11.70
C HIS A 191 15.42 -30.00 -10.59
N THR A 192 16.61 -29.51 -10.24
CA THR A 192 17.32 -29.85 -8.99
C THR A 192 18.27 -28.71 -8.61
N ASP A 193 17.96 -28.00 -7.52
CA ASP A 193 18.92 -27.39 -6.55
C ASP A 193 18.26 -26.32 -5.66
N HIS A 194 17.20 -26.70 -4.92
CA HIS A 194 16.68 -25.90 -3.79
C HIS A 194 16.97 -26.51 -2.42
N VAL A 195 18.04 -27.31 -2.31
CA VAL A 195 18.68 -27.66 -1.03
C VAL A 195 20.19 -27.58 -1.17
N ASN A 196 20.76 -26.38 -1.01
CA ASN A 196 22.09 -26.08 -0.41
C ASN A 196 22.65 -24.71 -0.85
N MET A 197 22.25 -23.60 -0.20
CA MET A 197 23.18 -22.45 -0.06
C MET A 197 22.89 -21.47 1.09
N ALA A 198 22.48 -21.98 2.24
CA ALA A 198 22.61 -21.24 3.50
C ALA A 198 23.94 -21.58 4.20
N LYS A 199 25.06 -20.91 3.83
CA LYS A 199 26.25 -20.59 4.67
C LYS A 199 27.44 -20.04 3.85
N LYS A 200 27.91 -18.84 4.23
CA LYS A 200 28.92 -17.94 3.61
C LYS A 200 28.29 -17.01 2.54
N ASP A 201 28.50 -15.70 2.57
CA ASP A 201 29.63 -14.96 3.15
C ASP A 201 29.30 -13.79 4.10
N LYS A 202 29.96 -13.80 5.27
CA LYS A 202 30.23 -12.60 6.10
C LYS A 202 31.71 -12.63 6.50
N LYS A 203 32.59 -11.89 5.79
CA LYS A 203 33.71 -11.06 6.32
C LYS A 203 34.83 -10.76 5.30
N LYS A 204 35.07 -9.46 5.11
CA LYS A 204 36.38 -8.77 5.24
C LYS A 204 37.63 -9.46 4.64
N LYS A 205 38.16 -8.92 3.53
CA LYS A 205 39.28 -7.92 3.54
C LYS A 205 39.84 -7.64 2.15
N ILE A 206 39.97 -6.35 1.81
CA ILE A 206 40.97 -5.87 0.85
C ILE A 206 42.36 -6.11 1.45
N LYS A 207 43.26 -6.74 0.70
CA LYS A 207 44.69 -6.85 1.07
C LYS A 207 45.60 -6.72 -0.15
N ILE A 208 46.25 -5.57 -0.20
CA ILE A 208 47.47 -5.17 -0.94
C ILE A 208 48.23 -6.30 -1.68
N LEU A 209 48.56 -6.04 -2.95
CA LEU A 209 49.87 -6.39 -3.53
C LEU A 209 50.23 -5.47 -4.72
N ALA A 210 51.49 -5.03 -4.75
CA ALA A 210 52.12 -4.34 -5.88
C ALA A 210 52.59 -5.39 -6.95
N ILE A 211 53.20 -5.11 -8.11
CA ILE A 211 54.17 -4.09 -8.54
C ILE A 211 54.09 -3.95 -10.07
N SER A 212 54.24 -2.75 -10.62
CA SER A 212 55.02 -2.53 -11.86
C SER A 212 55.80 -1.23 -11.70
N GLY A 213 57.07 -1.20 -12.12
CA GLY A 213 57.99 -0.13 -11.74
C GLY A 213 58.85 0.39 -12.89
N SER A 214 59.71 1.35 -12.56
CA SER A 214 60.86 1.74 -13.39
C SER A 214 61.98 2.32 -12.50
N PHE A 215 63.23 2.04 -12.88
CA PHE A 215 64.48 2.44 -12.21
C PHE A 215 64.65 3.98 -12.25
N VAL A 216 65.46 4.66 -11.41
CA VAL A 216 66.95 4.71 -11.30
C VAL A 216 67.25 5.60 -10.05
N ALA A 217 68.27 5.49 -9.18
CA ALA A 217 69.55 4.75 -9.08
C ALA A 217 69.88 4.41 -7.59
N VAL A 218 71.14 4.02 -7.29
CA VAL A 218 71.70 3.72 -5.95
C VAL A 218 72.89 4.64 -5.62
N ALA A 219 73.05 5.06 -4.36
CA ALA A 219 74.31 5.56 -3.80
C ALA A 219 74.43 5.40 -2.25
N THR A 220 74.71 4.18 -1.81
CA THR A 220 75.59 3.78 -0.68
C THR A 220 75.99 4.78 0.45
N ALA A 221 75.75 4.41 1.73
CA ALA A 221 76.78 3.96 2.71
C ALA A 221 76.56 4.35 4.21
N ILE A 222 76.40 3.31 5.05
CA ILE A 222 77.01 3.07 6.39
C ILE A 222 76.81 4.07 7.56
N ALA A 223 76.02 3.62 8.54
CA ALA A 223 76.12 3.72 10.01
C ALA A 223 76.77 4.95 10.71
N ILE A 224 76.00 5.57 11.62
CA ILE A 224 76.24 5.72 13.09
C ILE A 224 75.21 6.71 13.67
N LEU A 225 74.35 6.25 14.60
CA LEU A 225 73.95 6.89 15.87
C LEU A 225 72.62 6.31 16.41
N LEU A 226 72.69 5.71 17.59
CA LEU A 226 71.54 5.62 18.48
C LEU A 226 71.16 7.04 18.95
N THR A 227 69.88 7.42 18.91
CA THR A 227 69.10 7.98 20.05
C THR A 227 67.79 8.69 19.67
N THR A 228 67.55 9.14 18.44
CA THR A 228 66.56 10.22 18.18
C THR A 228 65.28 9.87 17.39
N VAL A 229 64.99 8.61 17.05
CA VAL A 229 63.77 8.22 16.28
C VAL A 229 62.85 7.26 17.04
N ILE A 230 62.61 7.54 18.33
CA ILE A 230 61.53 6.94 19.14
C ILE A 230 60.54 8.03 19.62
N ILE A 231 60.92 9.30 19.46
CA ILE A 231 60.21 10.47 20.01
C ILE A 231 58.80 10.65 19.41
N PRO A 232 58.54 10.49 18.09
CA PRO A 232 57.18 10.61 17.56
C PRO A 232 56.27 9.42 17.90
N SER A 233 56.84 8.21 17.98
CA SER A 233 56.08 6.95 18.03
C SER A 233 55.65 6.53 19.44
N VAL A 234 56.28 7.03 20.51
CA VAL A 234 55.95 6.66 21.90
C VAL A 234 55.37 7.83 22.71
N ILE A 235 55.75 9.08 22.42
CA ILE A 235 55.28 10.24 23.19
C ILE A 235 53.84 10.62 22.81
N ILE A 236 53.51 10.59 21.51
CA ILE A 236 52.18 11.01 21.03
C ILE A 236 51.06 10.10 21.59
N PRO A 237 51.16 8.74 21.57
CA PRO A 237 50.15 7.87 22.17
C PRO A 237 50.03 8.03 23.69
N ASN A 238 51.14 8.26 24.40
CA ASN A 238 51.11 8.43 25.86
C ASN A 238 50.49 9.76 26.31
N ASN A 239 50.73 10.86 25.60
CA ASN A 239 50.07 12.14 25.90
C ASN A 239 48.55 12.03 25.69
N LYS A 240 48.11 11.45 24.55
CA LYS A 240 46.68 11.22 24.28
C LYS A 240 46.03 10.24 25.25
N TYR A 241 46.75 9.22 25.70
CA TYR A 241 46.25 8.30 26.73
C TYR A 241 46.03 9.04 28.07
N ASN A 242 46.98 9.88 28.48
CA ASN A 242 46.84 10.66 29.72
C ASN A 242 45.71 11.71 29.62
N GLU A 243 45.50 12.28 28.43
CA GLU A 243 44.36 13.14 28.11
C GLU A 243 43.02 12.38 28.26
N ALA A 244 42.92 11.16 27.70
CA ALA A 244 41.74 10.30 27.83
C ALA A 244 41.43 9.93 29.29
N VAL A 245 42.46 9.63 30.10
CA VAL A 245 42.32 9.39 31.54
C VAL A 245 41.83 10.66 32.25
N GLY A 246 42.38 11.84 31.93
CA GLY A 246 41.92 13.10 32.51
C GLY A 246 40.46 13.45 32.15
N LEU A 247 40.02 13.12 30.93
CA LEU A 247 38.62 13.24 30.52
C LEU A 247 37.70 12.29 31.33
N MET A 248 38.14 11.05 31.54
CA MET A 248 37.43 10.06 32.35
C MET A 248 37.34 10.47 33.83
N GLU A 249 38.42 10.98 34.42
CA GLU A 249 38.45 11.53 35.79
C GLU A 249 37.55 12.77 35.93
N ALA A 250 37.39 13.56 34.86
CA ALA A 250 36.46 14.69 34.78
C ALA A 250 35.00 14.27 34.47
N GLY A 251 34.68 12.98 34.41
CA GLY A 251 33.33 12.46 34.11
C GLY A 251 32.90 12.57 32.64
N LYS A 252 33.79 12.99 31.73
CA LYS A 252 33.53 13.16 30.29
C LYS A 252 33.68 11.85 29.53
N TYR A 253 32.90 10.83 29.92
CA TYR A 253 33.09 9.46 29.47
C TYR A 253 33.00 9.27 27.95
N VAL A 254 32.10 9.97 27.25
CA VAL A 254 31.98 9.89 25.78
C VAL A 254 33.21 10.48 25.07
N GLU A 255 33.72 11.62 25.55
CA GLU A 255 34.96 12.23 25.03
C GLU A 255 36.15 11.28 25.29
N ALA A 256 36.24 10.70 26.48
CA ALA A 256 37.28 9.73 26.84
C ALA A 256 37.23 8.48 25.95
N ILE A 257 36.06 7.88 25.72
CA ILE A 257 35.87 6.72 24.83
C ILE A 257 36.36 7.04 23.41
N SER A 258 36.08 8.23 22.88
CA SER A 258 36.57 8.64 21.55
C SER A 258 38.11 8.63 21.51
N VAL A 259 38.78 9.18 22.52
CA VAL A 259 40.25 9.23 22.56
C VAL A 259 40.86 7.84 22.79
N PHE A 260 40.30 7.02 23.70
CA PHE A 260 40.73 5.63 23.90
C PHE A 260 40.51 4.77 22.64
N THR A 261 39.41 4.96 21.90
CA THR A 261 39.15 4.24 20.65
C THR A 261 40.18 4.60 19.57
N ALA A 262 40.57 5.87 19.48
CA ALA A 262 41.64 6.33 18.58
C ALA A 262 43.04 5.82 18.98
N LEU A 263 43.22 5.30 20.20
CA LEU A 263 44.46 4.69 20.70
C LEU A 263 44.54 3.17 20.43
N GLY A 264 43.41 2.51 20.13
CA GLY A 264 43.38 1.09 19.78
C GLY A 264 43.93 0.18 20.89
N GLU A 265 44.86 -0.71 20.54
CA GLU A 265 45.50 -1.67 21.47
C GLU A 265 46.60 -1.04 22.35
N HIS A 266 46.70 0.29 22.43
CA HIS A 266 47.69 0.96 23.28
C HIS A 266 47.29 0.87 24.76
N LYS A 267 48.08 0.17 25.58
CA LYS A 267 47.82 -0.10 27.01
C LYS A 267 46.45 -0.78 27.23
N ASP A 268 45.79 -0.45 28.32
CA ASP A 268 44.46 -0.88 28.78
C ASP A 268 43.32 -0.01 28.19
N SER A 269 43.52 0.66 27.04
CA SER A 269 42.51 1.55 26.45
C SER A 269 41.16 0.85 26.20
N ALA A 270 41.17 -0.45 25.87
CA ALA A 270 39.95 -1.26 25.74
C ALA A 270 39.22 -1.46 27.07
N ASP A 271 39.94 -1.72 28.17
CA ASP A 271 39.36 -1.86 29.50
C ASP A 271 38.83 -0.52 30.02
N LYS A 272 39.52 0.59 29.70
CA LYS A 272 39.06 1.95 30.00
C LYS A 272 37.80 2.36 29.24
N ILE A 273 37.62 1.91 28.00
CA ILE A 273 36.36 2.05 27.27
C ILE A 273 35.23 1.28 27.98
N ASN A 274 35.49 0.05 28.43
CA ASN A 274 34.50 -0.74 29.18
C ASN A 274 34.14 -0.08 30.53
N GLU A 275 35.11 0.49 31.23
CA GLU A 275 34.89 1.25 32.47
C GLU A 275 34.05 2.52 32.24
N CYS A 276 34.33 3.27 31.17
CA CYS A 276 33.54 4.43 30.76
C CYS A 276 32.10 4.03 30.37
N ASN A 277 31.92 2.97 29.60
CA ASN A 277 30.59 2.44 29.22
C ASN A 277 29.80 1.98 30.44
N TYR A 278 30.44 1.31 31.40
CA TYR A 278 29.81 0.93 32.66
C TYR A 278 29.31 2.16 33.43
N LYS A 279 30.10 3.24 33.48
CA LYS A 279 29.72 4.49 34.16
C LYS A 279 28.59 5.24 33.45
N ILE A 280 28.57 5.25 32.12
CA ILE A 280 27.45 5.78 31.32
C ILE A 280 26.17 4.99 31.62
N ASN A 281 26.24 3.66 31.59
CA ASN A 281 25.09 2.81 31.87
C ASN A 281 24.60 2.93 33.33
N GLU A 282 25.52 3.08 34.29
CA GLU A 282 25.18 3.32 35.70
C GLU A 282 24.43 4.65 35.88
N TYR A 283 24.89 5.73 35.23
CA TYR A 283 24.21 7.03 35.24
C TYR A 283 22.82 6.96 34.58
N ASN A 284 22.73 6.40 33.37
CA ASN A 284 21.47 6.25 32.64
C ASN A 284 20.46 5.41 33.41
N TYR A 285 20.90 4.33 34.05
CA TYR A 285 20.04 3.47 34.88
C TYR A 285 19.47 4.23 36.08
N ASN A 286 20.29 5.01 36.78
CA ASN A 286 19.81 5.81 37.92
C ASN A 286 18.81 6.88 37.46
N ASN A 287 19.07 7.55 36.33
CA ASN A 287 18.13 8.48 35.72
C ASN A 287 16.80 7.79 35.32
N ALA A 288 16.84 6.56 34.81
CA ALA A 288 15.63 5.78 34.51
C ALA A 288 14.81 5.43 35.77
N VAL A 289 15.49 5.13 36.90
CA VAL A 289 14.83 4.93 38.20
C VAL A 289 14.20 6.24 38.71
N GLU A 290 14.91 7.37 38.62
CA GLU A 290 14.36 8.69 39.00
C GLU A 290 13.12 9.07 38.17
N LEU A 291 13.12 8.78 36.86
CA LEU A 291 11.95 8.94 35.98
C LEU A 291 10.78 8.05 36.44
N MET A 292 11.07 6.81 36.82
CA MET A 292 10.06 5.85 37.31
C MET A 292 9.46 6.30 38.67
N GLU A 293 10.28 6.81 39.59
CA GLU A 293 9.84 7.41 40.86
C GLU A 293 9.01 8.69 40.65
N ALA A 294 9.32 9.47 39.61
CA ALA A 294 8.54 10.63 39.18
C ALA A 294 7.25 10.28 38.41
N GLY A 295 6.94 9.00 38.20
CA GLY A 295 5.77 8.54 37.43
C GLY A 295 5.89 8.69 35.91
N LYS A 296 7.06 9.06 35.39
CA LYS A 296 7.37 9.25 33.96
C LYS A 296 7.71 7.91 33.30
N TYR A 297 6.80 6.94 33.40
CA TYR A 297 7.05 5.55 33.02
C TYR A 297 7.48 5.36 31.56
N ALA A 298 6.91 6.11 30.61
CA ALA A 298 7.29 6.02 29.20
C ALA A 298 8.73 6.51 28.94
N GLU A 299 9.14 7.60 29.59
CA GLU A 299 10.52 8.11 29.53
C GLU A 299 11.49 7.10 30.17
N ALA A 300 11.11 6.51 31.31
CA ALA A 300 11.90 5.47 31.98
C ALA A 300 12.09 4.22 31.09
N ILE A 301 11.02 3.73 30.44
CA ILE A 301 11.07 2.59 29.51
C ILE A 301 12.06 2.85 28.37
N SER A 302 12.05 4.05 27.77
CA SER A 302 12.99 4.39 26.70
C SER A 302 14.45 4.23 27.15
N VAL A 303 14.79 4.73 28.35
CA VAL A 303 16.14 4.63 28.90
C VAL A 303 16.50 3.20 29.32
N PHE A 304 15.59 2.45 29.95
CA PHE A 304 15.80 1.03 30.27
C PHE A 304 15.95 0.15 29.03
N THR A 305 15.24 0.45 27.94
CA THR A 305 15.39 -0.26 26.65
C THR A 305 16.76 -0.01 26.04
N ALA A 306 17.26 1.24 26.07
CA ALA A 306 18.60 1.58 25.62
C ALA A 306 19.72 0.93 26.47
N LEU A 307 19.42 0.54 27.71
CA LEU A 307 20.33 -0.17 28.62
C LEU A 307 20.38 -1.70 28.39
N GLY A 308 19.39 -2.28 27.71
CA GLY A 308 19.32 -3.71 27.40
C GLY A 308 19.44 -4.61 28.64
N GLU A 309 20.40 -5.54 28.64
CA GLU A 309 20.65 -6.49 29.74
C GLU A 309 21.39 -5.87 30.95
N TYR A 310 21.58 -4.56 31.01
CA TYR A 310 22.25 -3.93 32.15
C TYR A 310 21.34 -3.97 33.40
N LYS A 311 21.78 -4.69 34.44
CA LYS A 311 21.04 -4.92 35.70
C LYS A 311 19.65 -5.55 35.44
N ASP A 312 18.63 -5.11 36.17
CA ASP A 312 17.22 -5.55 36.12
C ASP A 312 16.37 -4.69 35.15
N SER A 313 16.98 -3.98 34.19
CA SER A 313 16.28 -3.05 33.28
C SER A 313 15.07 -3.69 32.59
N ALA A 314 15.17 -4.96 32.17
CA ALA A 314 14.07 -5.71 31.56
C ALA A 314 12.88 -5.96 32.51
N ASP A 315 13.12 -6.09 33.82
CA ASP A 315 12.06 -6.23 34.82
C ASP A 315 11.48 -4.87 35.22
N ARG A 316 12.29 -3.79 35.18
CA ARG A 316 11.80 -2.40 35.36
C ARG A 316 10.89 -1.94 34.23
N ILE A 317 11.13 -2.38 32.99
CA ILE A 317 10.20 -2.16 31.87
C ILE A 317 8.84 -2.81 32.16
N LYS A 318 8.81 -4.05 32.71
CA LYS A 318 7.56 -4.73 33.10
C LYS A 318 6.84 -3.98 34.23
N GLU A 319 7.58 -3.49 35.22
CA GLU A 319 7.04 -2.68 36.32
C GLU A 319 6.43 -1.36 35.81
N CYS A 320 7.11 -0.67 34.89
CA CYS A 320 6.60 0.54 34.22
C CYS A 320 5.32 0.25 33.41
N ASN A 321 5.32 -0.80 32.59
CA ASN A 321 4.15 -1.19 31.80
C ASN A 321 2.95 -1.56 32.69
N TYR A 322 3.17 -2.29 33.78
CA TYR A 322 2.12 -2.58 34.76
C TYR A 322 1.51 -1.28 35.33
N LYS A 323 2.34 -0.28 35.63
CA LYS A 323 1.89 1.02 36.14
C LYS A 323 1.15 1.85 35.11
N ILE A 324 1.57 1.82 33.84
CA ILE A 324 0.85 2.45 32.73
C ILE A 324 -0.54 1.81 32.56
N ASN A 325 -0.64 0.48 32.54
CA ASN A 325 -1.91 -0.21 32.35
C ASN A 325 -2.85 -0.02 33.56
N GLU A 326 -2.32 -0.01 34.78
CA GLU A 326 -3.05 0.37 36.00
C GLU A 326 -3.62 1.79 35.92
N TYR A 327 -2.82 2.76 35.45
CA TYR A 327 -3.27 4.13 35.24
C TYR A 327 -4.37 4.21 34.17
N ASN A 328 -4.17 3.58 33.01
CA ASN A 328 -5.14 3.55 31.92
C ASN A 328 -6.48 2.96 32.38
N TYR A 329 -6.46 1.80 33.05
CA TYR A 329 -7.65 1.14 33.60
C TYR A 329 -8.43 2.03 34.58
N ASN A 330 -7.73 2.69 35.52
CA ASN A 330 -8.40 3.51 36.53
C ASN A 330 -9.05 4.76 35.90
N ASN A 331 -8.39 5.38 34.90
CA ASN A 331 -9.00 6.47 34.14
C ASN A 331 -10.18 5.99 33.29
N ALA A 332 -10.09 4.82 32.66
CA ALA A 332 -11.18 4.24 31.88
C ALA A 332 -12.46 4.08 32.73
N VAL A 333 -12.31 3.56 33.96
CA VAL A 333 -13.41 3.49 34.95
C VAL A 333 -13.95 4.87 35.30
N GLU A 334 -13.09 5.90 35.42
CA GLU A 334 -13.54 7.27 35.70
C GLU A 334 -14.33 7.89 34.53
N PHE A 335 -13.88 7.71 33.29
CA PHE A 335 -14.61 8.15 32.09
C PHE A 335 -15.95 7.42 31.94
N LEU A 336 -15.98 6.10 32.18
CA LEU A 336 -17.21 5.32 32.14
C LEU A 336 -18.22 5.77 33.20
N ASN A 337 -17.76 6.06 34.43
CA ASN A 337 -18.60 6.63 35.49
C ASN A 337 -19.14 8.03 35.17
N LYS A 338 -18.47 8.78 34.29
CA LYS A 338 -18.96 10.08 33.73
C LYS A 338 -19.88 9.90 32.52
N GLY A 339 -20.13 8.66 32.09
CA GLY A 339 -20.90 8.34 30.88
C GLY A 339 -20.13 8.50 29.57
N ASN A 340 -18.85 8.84 29.62
CA ASN A 340 -18.03 8.99 28.42
C ASN A 340 -17.47 7.63 27.99
N LYS A 341 -18.25 6.90 27.18
CA LYS A 341 -17.94 5.53 26.76
C LYS A 341 -16.73 5.48 25.84
N THR A 342 -16.59 6.39 24.88
CA THR A 342 -15.50 6.37 23.88
C THR A 342 -14.11 6.44 24.53
N GLU A 343 -13.85 7.44 25.37
CA GLU A 343 -12.59 7.53 26.09
C GLU A 343 -12.39 6.36 27.07
N ALA A 344 -13.47 5.84 27.68
CA ALA A 344 -13.38 4.64 28.51
C ALA A 344 -12.93 3.42 27.70
N THR A 345 -13.54 3.16 26.54
CA THR A 345 -13.16 2.08 25.61
C THR A 345 -11.68 2.17 25.24
N ILE A 346 -11.22 3.33 24.77
CA ILE A 346 -9.82 3.53 24.34
C ILE A 346 -8.85 3.28 25.51
N LEU A 347 -9.18 3.72 26.72
CA LEU A 347 -8.34 3.55 27.90
C LEU A 347 -8.38 2.11 28.45
N PHE A 348 -9.49 1.40 28.34
CA PHE A 348 -9.56 -0.03 28.64
C PHE A 348 -8.73 -0.85 27.64
N GLY A 349 -8.85 -0.60 26.33
CA GLY A 349 -7.99 -1.21 25.31
C GLY A 349 -6.50 -0.95 25.57
N ARG A 350 -6.13 0.30 25.91
CA ARG A 350 -4.75 0.66 26.31
C ARG A 350 -4.26 0.03 27.63
N ALA A 351 -5.13 -0.57 28.44
CA ALA A 351 -4.72 -1.36 29.59
C ALA A 351 -4.53 -2.85 29.24
N GLY A 352 -5.06 -3.31 28.10
CA GLY A 352 -4.94 -4.67 27.59
C GLY A 352 -5.33 -5.72 28.62
N ASN A 353 -4.47 -6.72 28.80
CA ASN A 353 -4.69 -7.86 29.70
C ASN A 353 -4.60 -7.51 31.20
N TYR A 354 -4.60 -6.22 31.57
CA TYR A 354 -4.68 -5.79 32.97
C TYR A 354 -6.10 -5.93 33.49
N LYS A 355 -6.35 -6.98 34.28
CA LYS A 355 -7.68 -7.34 34.81
C LYS A 355 -8.65 -7.65 33.66
N ASP A 356 -9.86 -7.09 33.71
CA ASP A 356 -10.97 -7.24 32.77
C ASP A 356 -11.06 -6.04 31.80
N ALA A 357 -9.93 -5.35 31.51
CA ALA A 357 -9.95 -4.18 30.65
C ALA A 357 -10.35 -4.53 29.21
N GLU A 358 -9.73 -5.55 28.65
CA GLU A 358 -10.03 -6.07 27.32
C GLU A 358 -11.52 -6.42 27.14
N GLU A 359 -12.10 -7.21 28.06
CA GLU A 359 -13.53 -7.55 28.07
C GLU A 359 -14.42 -6.29 28.09
N LYS A 360 -14.08 -5.30 28.92
CA LYS A 360 -14.79 -4.01 28.99
C LYS A 360 -14.62 -3.17 27.73
N SER A 361 -13.46 -3.22 27.09
CA SER A 361 -13.20 -2.55 25.81
C SER A 361 -14.11 -3.10 24.74
N PHE A 362 -14.20 -4.42 24.57
CA PHE A 362 -15.10 -5.03 23.57
C PHE A 362 -16.57 -4.81 23.90
N ALA A 363 -16.97 -4.94 25.17
CA ALA A 363 -18.34 -4.68 25.59
C ALA A 363 -18.78 -3.23 25.29
N LEU A 364 -17.91 -2.24 25.48
CA LEU A 364 -18.21 -0.85 25.13
C LEU A 364 -18.11 -0.60 23.62
N TRP A 365 -17.18 -1.24 22.90
CA TRP A 365 -17.14 -1.19 21.43
C TRP A 365 -18.42 -1.70 20.79
N ASP A 366 -19.03 -2.77 21.31
CA ASP A 366 -20.34 -3.25 20.83
C ASP A 366 -21.48 -2.22 21.02
N GLU A 367 -21.34 -1.28 21.96
CA GLU A 367 -22.30 -0.20 22.21
C GLU A 367 -22.03 1.08 21.40
N ILE A 368 -20.78 1.35 20.97
CA ILE A 368 -20.40 2.61 20.31
C ILE A 368 -19.91 2.46 18.86
N ALA A 369 -19.52 1.26 18.44
CA ALA A 369 -19.10 1.01 17.05
C ALA A 369 -20.31 1.07 16.12
N VAL A 370 -20.14 1.79 15.00
CA VAL A 370 -21.00 1.66 13.82
C VAL A 370 -20.44 0.49 13.01
N ARG A 371 -21.07 -0.68 13.11
CA ARG A 371 -20.72 -1.89 12.35
C ARG A 371 -21.66 -2.03 11.15
N GLU A 372 -21.18 -2.59 10.05
CA GLU A 372 -22.03 -2.95 8.90
C GLU A 372 -23.04 -4.04 9.29
N THR A 373 -24.31 -3.81 8.96
CA THR A 373 -25.45 -4.69 9.31
C THR A 373 -26.29 -5.09 8.10
N LEU A 374 -26.06 -4.43 6.95
CA LEU A 374 -26.52 -4.80 5.62
C LEU A 374 -25.31 -4.70 4.70
N SER A 375 -25.15 -5.66 3.79
CA SER A 375 -24.07 -5.65 2.80
C SER A 375 -24.58 -6.21 1.47
N ALA A 376 -24.24 -5.55 0.37
CA ALA A 376 -24.71 -5.84 -0.98
C ALA A 376 -23.52 -6.25 -1.86
N GLY A 377 -23.51 -7.50 -2.32
CA GLY A 377 -22.46 -8.03 -3.20
C GLY A 377 -22.81 -7.92 -4.69
N TYR A 378 -22.28 -8.83 -5.50
CA TYR A 378 -22.53 -8.85 -6.96
C TYR A 378 -24.00 -9.07 -7.30
N ARG A 379 -24.56 -10.14 -6.73
CA ARG A 379 -25.90 -10.68 -6.99
C ARG A 379 -26.54 -11.28 -5.75
N HIS A 380 -26.09 -10.86 -4.57
CA HIS A 380 -26.67 -11.29 -3.30
C HIS A 380 -26.64 -10.15 -2.28
N THR A 381 -27.60 -10.17 -1.36
CA THR A 381 -27.70 -9.23 -0.25
C THR A 381 -27.63 -10.00 1.05
N VAL A 382 -26.89 -9.49 2.04
CA VAL A 382 -26.69 -10.10 3.36
C VAL A 382 -27.15 -9.13 4.45
N GLY A 383 -27.79 -9.64 5.49
CA GLY A 383 -28.32 -8.86 6.61
C GLY A 383 -28.06 -9.52 7.97
N LEU A 384 -27.47 -8.76 8.89
CA LEU A 384 -27.18 -9.18 10.25
C LEU A 384 -28.38 -8.89 11.17
N LYS A 385 -28.84 -9.89 11.91
CA LYS A 385 -29.93 -9.75 12.89
C LYS A 385 -29.42 -9.33 14.26
N LYS A 386 -30.34 -8.81 15.07
CA LYS A 386 -30.09 -8.39 16.47
C LYS A 386 -29.64 -9.52 17.40
N ASP A 387 -29.87 -10.78 17.03
CA ASP A 387 -29.49 -11.97 17.79
C ASP A 387 -28.12 -12.55 17.40
N GLY A 388 -27.42 -11.93 16.44
CA GLY A 388 -26.11 -12.41 15.96
C GLY A 388 -26.20 -13.48 14.86
N THR A 389 -27.40 -13.81 14.38
CA THR A 389 -27.60 -14.67 13.19
C THR A 389 -27.66 -13.83 11.91
N VAL A 390 -27.44 -14.46 10.76
CA VAL A 390 -27.39 -13.79 9.45
C VAL A 390 -28.50 -14.32 8.53
N VAL A 391 -28.98 -13.47 7.63
CA VAL A 391 -29.82 -13.84 6.49
C VAL A 391 -29.19 -13.35 5.19
N ALA A 392 -29.44 -14.06 4.10
CA ALA A 392 -29.02 -13.64 2.78
C ALA A 392 -30.01 -14.10 1.70
N VAL A 393 -30.05 -13.38 0.58
CA VAL A 393 -30.89 -13.66 -0.60
C VAL A 393 -30.11 -13.37 -1.88
N GLY A 394 -30.54 -13.97 -3.00
CA GLY A 394 -29.94 -13.78 -4.32
C GLY A 394 -29.25 -15.04 -4.88
N TYR A 395 -28.26 -14.82 -5.73
CA TYR A 395 -27.51 -15.86 -6.43
C TYR A 395 -26.63 -16.68 -5.48
N ASN A 396 -26.73 -18.02 -5.56
CA ASN A 396 -25.97 -18.95 -4.72
C ASN A 396 -25.43 -20.17 -5.48
N TYR A 397 -24.72 -19.95 -6.58
CA TYR A 397 -24.08 -21.05 -7.30
C TYR A 397 -22.80 -21.55 -6.60
N ASP A 398 -22.11 -20.65 -5.88
CA ASP A 398 -20.82 -20.89 -5.24
C ASP A 398 -20.95 -21.07 -3.71
N GLY A 399 -22.16 -21.00 -3.15
CA GLY A 399 -22.41 -21.04 -1.71
C GLY A 399 -22.28 -19.68 -1.00
N GLN A 400 -22.23 -18.57 -1.74
CA GLN A 400 -22.00 -17.22 -1.19
C GLN A 400 -23.08 -16.73 -0.20
N TYR A 401 -24.26 -17.33 -0.17
CA TYR A 401 -25.33 -17.01 0.78
C TYR A 401 -25.52 -18.05 1.91
N ASP A 402 -24.65 -19.07 2.01
CA ASP A 402 -24.81 -20.25 2.91
C ASP A 402 -24.48 -19.93 4.38
N VAL A 403 -25.10 -18.88 4.91
CA VAL A 403 -24.84 -18.27 6.23
C VAL A 403 -25.80 -18.76 7.34
N SER A 404 -26.66 -19.76 7.06
CA SER A 404 -27.74 -20.17 7.99
C SER A 404 -27.26 -20.72 9.33
N GLU A 405 -26.05 -21.29 9.35
CA GLU A 405 -25.41 -21.88 10.53
C GLU A 405 -24.51 -20.87 11.29
N TRP A 406 -24.51 -19.59 10.90
CA TRP A 406 -23.70 -18.56 11.54
C TRP A 406 -24.38 -17.99 12.78
N GLU A 407 -23.69 -18.07 13.91
CA GLU A 407 -24.07 -17.51 15.21
C GLU A 407 -22.95 -16.58 15.73
N ASP A 408 -23.28 -15.74 16.73
CA ASP A 408 -22.37 -14.78 17.38
C ASP A 408 -21.69 -13.75 16.44
N ILE A 409 -22.30 -13.49 15.27
CA ILE A 409 -21.80 -12.51 14.29
C ILE A 409 -22.07 -11.07 14.77
N VAL A 410 -21.07 -10.19 14.62
CA VAL A 410 -21.13 -8.78 15.01
C VAL A 410 -21.02 -7.80 13.84
N THR A 411 -20.37 -8.20 12.74
CA THR A 411 -20.23 -7.49 11.46
C THR A 411 -20.30 -8.50 10.30
N ILE A 412 -20.84 -8.09 9.15
CA ILE A 412 -20.86 -8.86 7.90
C ILE A 412 -20.24 -8.03 6.76
N SER A 413 -19.72 -8.68 5.72
CA SER A 413 -19.33 -8.05 4.46
C SER A 413 -19.59 -9.01 3.29
N ALA A 414 -20.20 -8.51 2.21
CA ALA A 414 -20.55 -9.29 1.02
C ALA A 414 -19.67 -8.85 -0.16
N GLY A 415 -18.74 -9.71 -0.57
CA GLY A 415 -17.98 -9.52 -1.79
C GLY A 415 -18.79 -9.90 -3.02
N ASN A 416 -18.16 -9.99 -4.19
CA ASN A 416 -18.89 -10.40 -5.39
C ASN A 416 -19.25 -11.90 -5.37
N PHE A 417 -18.31 -12.75 -4.96
CA PHE A 417 -18.44 -14.22 -5.02
C PHE A 417 -18.40 -14.93 -3.67
N HIS A 418 -18.35 -14.19 -2.56
CA HIS A 418 -18.25 -14.74 -1.21
C HIS A 418 -18.83 -13.77 -0.16
N THR A 419 -19.23 -14.30 1.00
CA THR A 419 -19.65 -13.53 2.19
C THR A 419 -18.69 -13.82 3.33
N VAL A 420 -18.37 -12.80 4.12
CA VAL A 420 -17.50 -12.85 5.30
C VAL A 420 -18.26 -12.34 6.53
N GLY A 421 -18.04 -12.98 7.68
CA GLY A 421 -18.66 -12.63 8.96
C GLY A 421 -17.63 -12.58 10.08
N LEU A 422 -17.62 -11.48 10.83
CA LEU A 422 -16.80 -11.29 12.02
C LEU A 422 -17.59 -11.75 13.26
N LYS A 423 -17.00 -12.62 14.07
CA LYS A 423 -17.58 -13.08 15.34
C LYS A 423 -17.18 -12.18 16.50
N LYS A 424 -17.98 -12.23 17.57
CA LYS A 424 -17.75 -11.46 18.80
C LYS A 424 -16.40 -11.74 19.49
N ASP A 425 -15.82 -12.92 19.30
CA ASP A 425 -14.50 -13.27 19.83
C ASP A 425 -13.32 -12.68 19.02
N GLY A 426 -13.58 -12.07 17.86
CA GLY A 426 -12.56 -11.54 16.96
C GLY A 426 -12.04 -12.56 15.92
N THR A 427 -12.67 -13.73 15.81
CA THR A 427 -12.44 -14.69 14.72
C THR A 427 -13.36 -14.42 13.52
N VAL A 428 -12.98 -14.92 12.34
CA VAL A 428 -13.70 -14.67 11.08
C VAL A 428 -14.17 -15.97 10.44
N VAL A 429 -15.34 -15.93 9.80
CA VAL A 429 -15.90 -17.01 8.97
C VAL A 429 -16.18 -16.50 7.55
N ALA A 430 -16.08 -17.36 6.55
CA ALA A 430 -16.40 -17.04 5.16
C ALA A 430 -17.08 -18.21 4.45
N VAL A 431 -17.95 -17.91 3.47
CA VAL A 431 -18.62 -18.87 2.58
C VAL A 431 -18.69 -18.32 1.16
N GLY A 432 -18.72 -19.21 0.17
CA GLY A 432 -18.74 -18.84 -1.26
C GLY A 432 -17.55 -19.40 -2.03
N SER A 433 -17.26 -18.78 -3.17
CA SER A 433 -16.14 -19.14 -4.04
C SER A 433 -14.81 -19.00 -3.29
N ASN A 434 -13.96 -20.02 -3.37
CA ASN A 434 -12.61 -20.01 -2.78
C ASN A 434 -11.51 -20.34 -3.81
N ASN A 435 -11.72 -19.96 -5.08
CA ASN A 435 -10.79 -20.30 -6.17
C ASN A 435 -9.39 -19.66 -6.03
N TYR A 436 -9.27 -18.61 -5.21
CA TYR A 436 -8.05 -17.83 -4.98
C TYR A 436 -7.63 -17.79 -3.51
N GLY A 437 -8.33 -18.50 -2.60
CA GLY A 437 -8.07 -18.44 -1.16
C GLY A 437 -8.76 -17.27 -0.44
N GLN A 438 -9.72 -16.59 -1.07
CA GLN A 438 -10.45 -15.46 -0.47
C GLN A 438 -11.24 -15.81 0.80
N CYS A 439 -11.57 -17.08 1.02
CA CYS A 439 -12.24 -17.59 2.22
C CYS A 439 -11.26 -18.18 3.25
N ASP A 440 -9.94 -18.11 3.03
CA ASP A 440 -8.91 -18.70 3.91
C ASP A 440 -8.62 -17.83 5.16
N VAL A 441 -9.69 -17.42 5.84
CA VAL A 441 -9.70 -16.50 7.00
C VAL A 441 -9.66 -17.23 8.35
N SER A 442 -9.61 -18.57 8.37
CA SER A 442 -9.78 -19.37 9.60
C SER A 442 -8.68 -19.18 10.66
N GLU A 443 -7.49 -18.76 10.23
CA GLU A 443 -6.35 -18.50 11.11
C GLU A 443 -6.30 -17.03 11.60
N TRP A 444 -7.33 -16.23 11.30
CA TRP A 444 -7.39 -14.83 11.72
C TRP A 444 -7.95 -14.71 13.13
N GLU A 445 -7.13 -14.17 14.02
CA GLU A 445 -7.46 -13.79 15.39
C GLU A 445 -7.33 -12.27 15.56
N ASP A 446 -7.98 -11.73 16.60
CA ASP A 446 -7.94 -10.31 16.98
C ASP A 446 -8.36 -9.32 15.88
N VAL A 447 -9.30 -9.74 15.02
CA VAL A 447 -9.93 -8.89 14.00
C VAL A 447 -11.00 -7.99 14.65
N ASP A 448 -11.05 -6.73 14.21
CA ASP A 448 -12.01 -5.70 14.66
C ASP A 448 -12.96 -5.27 13.54
N ALA A 449 -12.48 -5.24 12.28
CA ALA A 449 -13.28 -5.01 11.08
C ALA A 449 -12.85 -5.92 9.92
N ILE A 450 -13.77 -6.16 8.99
CA ILE A 450 -13.60 -6.99 7.78
C ILE A 450 -14.14 -6.26 6.56
N SER A 451 -13.59 -6.54 5.38
CA SER A 451 -14.14 -6.10 4.10
C SER A 451 -13.86 -7.15 3.02
N ALA A 452 -14.84 -7.41 2.15
CA ALA A 452 -14.79 -8.42 1.10
C ALA A 452 -14.87 -7.75 -0.29
N GLY A 453 -13.88 -8.03 -1.15
CA GLY A 453 -13.81 -7.53 -2.53
C GLY A 453 -14.32 -8.55 -3.56
N ASP A 454 -13.79 -8.51 -4.78
CA ASP A 454 -14.18 -9.47 -5.84
C ASP A 454 -13.71 -10.89 -5.51
N TYR A 455 -12.38 -11.04 -5.41
CA TYR A 455 -11.66 -12.29 -5.14
C TYR A 455 -10.67 -12.17 -3.97
N HIS A 456 -10.85 -11.22 -3.06
CA HIS A 456 -10.01 -11.05 -1.87
C HIS A 456 -10.81 -10.61 -0.63
N THR A 457 -10.30 -10.93 0.55
CA THR A 457 -10.81 -10.49 1.86
C THR A 457 -9.73 -9.74 2.61
N VAL A 458 -10.12 -8.67 3.31
CA VAL A 458 -9.23 -7.84 4.14
C VAL A 458 -9.77 -7.79 5.58
N GLY A 459 -8.87 -7.85 6.55
CA GLY A 459 -9.18 -7.78 7.98
C GLY A 459 -8.30 -6.75 8.70
N LEU A 460 -8.93 -5.83 9.43
CA LEU A 460 -8.26 -4.88 10.31
C LEU A 460 -8.17 -5.49 11.71
N LYS A 461 -6.96 -5.56 12.26
CA LYS A 461 -6.72 -6.05 13.62
C LYS A 461 -6.84 -4.94 14.66
N LYS A 462 -7.14 -5.34 15.89
CA LYS A 462 -7.31 -4.44 17.07
C LYS A 462 -6.07 -3.58 17.39
N ASP A 463 -4.88 -3.98 16.91
CA ASP A 463 -3.64 -3.21 17.06
C ASP A 463 -3.43 -2.12 15.98
N GLY A 464 -4.26 -2.11 14.93
CA GLY A 464 -4.20 -1.20 13.79
C GLY A 464 -3.39 -1.73 12.60
N THR A 465 -2.95 -3.00 12.63
CA THR A 465 -2.36 -3.71 11.47
C THR A 465 -3.45 -4.33 10.59
N VAL A 466 -3.13 -4.62 9.34
CA VAL A 466 -4.08 -5.20 8.36
C VAL A 466 -3.56 -6.54 7.84
N VAL A 467 -4.47 -7.46 7.58
CA VAL A 467 -4.23 -8.75 6.91
C VAL A 467 -5.14 -8.88 5.69
N ALA A 468 -4.67 -9.58 4.65
CA ALA A 468 -5.48 -9.87 3.47
C ALA A 468 -5.20 -11.29 2.95
N VAL A 469 -6.20 -11.90 2.30
CA VAL A 469 -6.12 -13.21 1.63
C VAL A 469 -6.95 -13.21 0.35
N GLY A 470 -6.58 -14.03 -0.62
CA GLY A 470 -7.26 -14.15 -1.91
C GLY A 470 -6.34 -13.83 -3.09
N ASP A 471 -6.93 -13.34 -4.16
CA ASP A 471 -6.19 -12.89 -5.35
C ASP A 471 -5.28 -11.71 -5.03
N ASN A 472 -4.11 -11.70 -5.67
CA ASN A 472 -3.11 -10.65 -5.55
C ASN A 472 -2.39 -10.34 -6.88
N ASP A 473 -2.99 -10.69 -8.03
CA ASP A 473 -2.37 -10.50 -9.36
C ASP A 473 -2.06 -9.02 -9.68
N GLU A 474 -2.71 -8.04 -9.02
CA GLU A 474 -2.44 -6.59 -9.16
C GLU A 474 -2.01 -5.91 -7.84
N GLY A 475 -1.68 -6.67 -6.78
CA GLY A 475 -1.17 -6.15 -5.49
C GLY A 475 -2.24 -5.70 -4.48
N GLN A 476 -3.49 -6.14 -4.65
CA GLN A 476 -4.62 -5.75 -3.79
C GLN A 476 -4.54 -6.26 -2.33
N CYS A 477 -3.69 -7.25 -2.05
CA CYS A 477 -3.41 -7.78 -0.72
C CYS A 477 -2.10 -7.24 -0.09
N ASP A 478 -1.37 -6.33 -0.76
CA ASP A 478 -0.07 -5.78 -0.31
C ASP A 478 -0.24 -4.73 0.82
N VAL A 479 -0.77 -5.17 1.96
CA VAL A 479 -1.18 -4.33 3.11
C VAL A 479 -0.26 -4.45 4.33
N GLU A 480 0.82 -5.23 4.24
CA GLU A 480 1.67 -5.59 5.40
C GLU A 480 2.46 -4.41 6.00
N ASP A 481 2.77 -3.39 5.19
CA ASP A 481 3.47 -2.18 5.61
C ASP A 481 2.51 -1.06 6.11
N TRP A 482 1.21 -1.36 6.26
CA TRP A 482 0.22 -0.38 6.70
C TRP A 482 0.21 -0.24 8.24
N GLU A 483 0.48 0.97 8.72
CA GLU A 483 0.42 1.34 10.13
C GLU A 483 -0.70 2.36 10.41
N ASP A 484 -1.18 2.40 11.66
CA ASP A 484 -2.17 3.35 12.18
C ASP A 484 -3.52 3.39 11.42
N ILE A 485 -3.95 2.26 10.86
CA ILE A 485 -5.26 2.10 10.21
C ILE A 485 -6.40 2.06 11.23
N VAL A 486 -7.55 2.64 10.87
CA VAL A 486 -8.81 2.66 11.67
C VAL A 486 -10.05 2.23 10.89
N ALA A 487 -9.98 2.21 9.55
CA ALA A 487 -11.00 1.58 8.71
C ALA A 487 -10.36 1.04 7.44
N ILE A 488 -10.98 0.01 6.87
CA ILE A 488 -10.58 -0.65 5.63
C ILE A 488 -11.79 -0.75 4.70
N SER A 489 -11.56 -0.78 3.40
CA SER A 489 -12.58 -1.09 2.39
C SER A 489 -11.93 -1.78 1.19
N ALA A 490 -12.46 -2.94 0.80
CA ALA A 490 -12.05 -3.71 -0.37
C ALA A 490 -13.00 -3.40 -1.53
N GLY A 491 -12.44 -2.96 -2.66
CA GLY A 491 -13.14 -2.84 -3.93
C GLY A 491 -13.04 -4.15 -4.72
N GLU A 492 -13.24 -4.09 -6.05
CA GLU A 492 -13.10 -5.32 -6.85
C GLU A 492 -11.63 -5.82 -6.87
N GLU A 493 -10.72 -4.95 -7.30
CA GLU A 493 -9.29 -5.28 -7.53
C GLU A 493 -8.35 -4.35 -6.73
N HIS A 494 -8.83 -3.68 -5.69
CA HIS A 494 -8.03 -2.76 -4.87
C HIS A 494 -8.51 -2.68 -3.41
N THR A 495 -7.59 -2.36 -2.50
CA THR A 495 -7.85 -2.19 -1.06
C THR A 495 -7.52 -0.75 -0.64
N VAL A 496 -8.36 -0.17 0.22
CA VAL A 496 -8.22 1.20 0.74
C VAL A 496 -8.21 1.18 2.27
N GLY A 497 -7.34 1.98 2.89
CA GLY A 497 -7.19 2.09 4.34
C GLY A 497 -7.21 3.54 4.81
N LEU A 498 -8.04 3.84 5.82
CA LEU A 498 -8.12 5.14 6.48
C LEU A 498 -7.20 5.16 7.71
N LYS A 499 -6.35 6.16 7.82
CA LYS A 499 -5.43 6.36 8.95
C LYS A 499 -6.04 7.21 10.07
N LYS A 500 -5.50 7.07 11.28
CA LYS A 500 -5.89 7.84 12.50
C LYS A 500 -5.81 9.36 12.34
N ASP A 501 -5.01 9.86 11.40
CA ASP A 501 -4.83 11.29 11.14
C ASP A 501 -5.82 11.87 10.10
N GLY A 502 -6.66 11.03 9.48
CA GLY A 502 -7.61 11.43 8.43
C GLY A 502 -7.04 11.39 7.01
N THR A 503 -5.83 10.85 6.82
CA THR A 503 -5.26 10.54 5.50
C THR A 503 -5.61 9.12 5.05
N VAL A 504 -5.46 8.83 3.76
CA VAL A 504 -5.86 7.54 3.15
C VAL A 504 -4.70 6.90 2.38
N VAL A 505 -4.64 5.57 2.40
CA VAL A 505 -3.74 4.75 1.57
C VAL A 505 -4.55 3.77 0.72
N ALA A 506 -4.01 3.36 -0.43
CA ALA A 506 -4.62 2.36 -1.28
C ALA A 506 -3.56 1.52 -2.01
N VAL A 507 -3.88 0.25 -2.26
CA VAL A 507 -3.05 -0.73 -3.01
C VAL A 507 -3.93 -1.56 -3.94
N GLY A 508 -3.33 -2.25 -4.91
CA GLY A 508 -4.05 -2.97 -5.97
C GLY A 508 -4.15 -2.19 -7.28
N PHE A 509 -5.08 -2.62 -8.12
CA PHE A 509 -5.21 -2.16 -9.51
C PHE A 509 -5.59 -0.67 -9.60
N ASN A 510 -4.63 0.18 -9.94
CA ASN A 510 -4.86 1.62 -10.11
C ASN A 510 -5.42 2.02 -11.50
N GLY A 511 -6.28 1.18 -12.09
CA GLY A 511 -6.93 1.49 -13.36
C GLY A 511 -7.86 2.71 -13.23
N ALA A 512 -7.59 3.75 -14.05
CA ALA A 512 -8.28 5.05 -14.02
C ALA A 512 -8.09 5.87 -12.73
N GLY A 513 -7.04 5.61 -11.94
CA GLY A 513 -6.71 6.45 -10.77
C GLY A 513 -7.52 6.12 -9.52
N ARG A 514 -8.11 4.92 -9.41
CA ARG A 514 -8.93 4.53 -8.25
C ARG A 514 -8.15 4.43 -6.92
N CYS A 515 -6.82 4.39 -6.98
CA CYS A 515 -5.92 4.44 -5.83
C CYS A 515 -5.27 5.82 -5.63
N ASP A 516 -5.64 6.86 -6.38
CA ASP A 516 -5.03 8.20 -6.34
C ASP A 516 -5.55 9.04 -5.14
N VAL A 517 -5.41 8.48 -3.94
CA VAL A 517 -5.95 9.02 -2.67
C VAL A 517 -4.92 9.80 -1.84
N SER A 518 -3.68 9.97 -2.31
CA SER A 518 -2.57 10.54 -1.54
C SER A 518 -2.77 11.96 -1.06
N GLU A 519 -3.57 12.76 -1.79
CA GLU A 519 -3.87 14.15 -1.48
C GLU A 519 -5.13 14.32 -0.60
N TRP A 520 -5.68 13.24 -0.06
CA TRP A 520 -6.89 13.28 0.75
C TRP A 520 -6.57 13.54 2.24
N GLU A 521 -7.20 14.57 2.78
CA GLU A 521 -7.13 14.97 4.20
C GLU A 521 -8.56 15.13 4.77
N ASP A 522 -8.68 15.16 6.11
CA ASP A 522 -9.93 15.29 6.87
C ASP A 522 -11.00 14.20 6.58
N ILE A 523 -10.57 13.03 6.10
CA ILE A 523 -11.46 11.89 5.82
C ILE A 523 -11.90 11.20 7.12
N VAL A 524 -13.18 10.83 7.19
CA VAL A 524 -13.81 10.16 8.36
C VAL A 524 -14.53 8.84 8.00
N ALA A 525 -14.71 8.55 6.72
CA ALA A 525 -15.09 7.23 6.22
C ALA A 525 -14.61 7.06 4.76
N ILE A 526 -14.39 5.81 4.36
CA ILE A 526 -13.97 5.42 3.01
C ILE A 526 -14.91 4.33 2.47
N SER A 527 -15.06 4.25 1.16
CA SER A 527 -15.70 3.12 0.48
C SER A 527 -15.06 2.90 -0.88
N ALA A 528 -14.58 1.68 -1.13
CA ALA A 528 -14.04 1.23 -2.40
C ALA A 528 -15.14 0.49 -3.18
N GLY A 529 -15.43 0.95 -4.39
CA GLY A 529 -16.32 0.27 -5.33
C GLY A 529 -15.54 -0.60 -6.30
N ALA A 530 -16.12 -0.93 -7.45
CA ALA A 530 -15.36 -1.62 -8.49
C ALA A 530 -14.29 -0.72 -9.11
N LEU A 531 -14.72 0.44 -9.60
CA LEU A 531 -13.91 1.29 -10.49
C LEU A 531 -13.48 2.61 -9.86
N GLN A 532 -13.94 2.89 -8.63
CA GLN A 532 -13.81 4.16 -7.93
C GLN A 532 -13.60 3.97 -6.42
N THR A 533 -12.92 4.92 -5.80
CA THR A 533 -12.81 5.07 -4.35
C THR A 533 -13.48 6.36 -3.94
N VAL A 534 -14.23 6.33 -2.83
CA VAL A 534 -15.02 7.45 -2.31
C VAL A 534 -14.63 7.71 -0.85
N GLY A 535 -14.48 8.99 -0.49
CA GLY A 535 -14.10 9.43 0.85
C GLY A 535 -15.08 10.48 1.39
N LEU A 536 -15.61 10.25 2.59
CA LEU A 536 -16.45 11.18 3.32
C LEU A 536 -15.56 12.08 4.19
N LYS A 537 -15.69 13.40 4.03
CA LYS A 537 -14.99 14.38 4.86
C LYS A 537 -15.75 14.69 6.13
N LYS A 538 -15.00 15.17 7.13
CA LYS A 538 -15.51 15.57 8.44
C LYS A 538 -16.56 16.68 8.42
N ASP A 539 -16.60 17.49 7.35
CA ASP A 539 -17.58 18.57 7.15
C ASP A 539 -18.89 18.10 6.49
N GLY A 540 -19.01 16.82 6.13
CA GLY A 540 -20.18 16.26 5.45
C GLY A 540 -20.15 16.34 3.92
N THR A 541 -19.04 16.80 3.34
CA THR A 541 -18.79 16.75 1.88
C THR A 541 -18.10 15.44 1.47
N VAL A 542 -18.10 15.12 0.17
CA VAL A 542 -17.57 13.85 -0.35
C VAL A 542 -16.57 14.10 -1.48
N VAL A 543 -15.52 13.26 -1.54
CA VAL A 543 -14.54 13.21 -2.64
C VAL A 543 -14.54 11.82 -3.28
N ALA A 544 -14.20 11.72 -4.56
CA ALA A 544 -14.08 10.46 -5.28
C ALA A 544 -12.95 10.50 -6.31
N VAL A 545 -12.31 9.35 -6.56
CA VAL A 545 -11.29 9.12 -7.60
C VAL A 545 -11.52 7.79 -8.29
N GLY A 546 -11.04 7.63 -9.52
CA GLY A 546 -11.27 6.44 -10.35
C GLY A 546 -12.04 6.73 -11.63
N SER A 547 -12.66 5.70 -12.20
CA SER A 547 -13.49 5.83 -13.40
C SER A 547 -14.67 6.78 -13.16
N ASN A 548 -14.93 7.70 -14.10
CA ASN A 548 -16.11 8.55 -14.10
C ASN A 548 -16.83 8.52 -15.47
N ALA A 549 -16.88 7.35 -16.10
CA ALA A 549 -17.49 7.19 -17.43
C ALA A 549 -19.02 7.42 -17.42
N ASP A 550 -19.67 7.18 -16.28
CA ASP A 550 -21.12 7.19 -16.09
C ASP A 550 -21.56 8.18 -15.00
N GLY A 551 -20.65 9.02 -14.48
CA GLY A 551 -20.92 9.97 -13.40
C GLY A 551 -20.80 9.39 -11.98
N GLN A 552 -20.20 8.20 -11.81
CA GLN A 552 -20.07 7.54 -10.51
C GLN A 552 -19.18 8.28 -9.50
N CYS A 553 -18.40 9.28 -9.95
CA CYS A 553 -17.61 10.19 -9.12
C CYS A 553 -18.19 11.61 -9.04
N ASP A 554 -19.40 11.87 -9.56
CA ASP A 554 -20.04 13.21 -9.58
C ASP A 554 -20.64 13.60 -8.21
N VAL A 555 -19.84 13.50 -7.15
CA VAL A 555 -20.22 13.72 -5.74
C VAL A 555 -19.95 15.14 -5.22
N SER A 556 -19.43 16.05 -6.06
CA SER A 556 -18.93 17.37 -5.63
C SER A 556 -20.01 18.31 -5.06
N GLU A 557 -21.27 18.10 -5.44
CA GLU A 557 -22.43 18.89 -4.99
C GLU A 557 -23.12 18.25 -3.76
N TRP A 558 -22.52 17.23 -3.13
CA TRP A 558 -23.11 16.55 -1.99
C TRP A 558 -22.73 17.24 -0.67
N GLU A 559 -23.75 17.57 0.12
CA GLU A 559 -23.66 18.17 1.46
C GLU A 559 -24.50 17.34 2.46
N ASP A 560 -24.24 17.54 3.76
CA ASP A 560 -24.91 16.87 4.90
C ASP A 560 -24.82 15.32 4.90
N ILE A 561 -23.81 14.75 4.24
CA ILE A 561 -23.59 13.30 4.16
C ILE A 561 -23.03 12.75 5.49
N VAL A 562 -23.54 11.60 5.93
CA VAL A 562 -23.14 10.91 7.18
C VAL A 562 -22.64 9.48 6.97
N ALA A 563 -22.95 8.88 5.82
CA ALA A 563 -22.39 7.61 5.35
C ALA A 563 -22.35 7.58 3.81
N ILE A 564 -21.43 6.80 3.26
CA ILE A 564 -21.20 6.61 1.82
C ILE A 564 -21.11 5.12 1.50
N SER A 565 -21.46 4.71 0.28
CA SER A 565 -21.21 3.37 -0.23
C SER A 565 -20.99 3.42 -1.74
N ALA A 566 -19.94 2.76 -2.22
CA ALA A 566 -19.54 2.70 -3.62
C ALA A 566 -19.82 1.30 -4.18
N GLY A 567 -20.70 1.23 -5.18
CA GLY A 567 -20.98 0.00 -5.93
C GLY A 567 -20.05 -0.16 -7.13
N ASN A 568 -20.46 -0.93 -8.14
CA ASN A 568 -19.61 -1.16 -9.32
C ASN A 568 -19.48 0.07 -10.24
N GLU A 569 -20.61 0.60 -10.71
CA GLU A 569 -20.68 1.81 -11.55
C GLU A 569 -21.56 2.91 -10.95
N HIS A 570 -21.77 2.91 -9.63
CA HIS A 570 -22.55 3.95 -8.93
C HIS A 570 -22.05 4.20 -7.50
N THR A 571 -22.38 5.37 -6.97
CA THR A 571 -22.04 5.81 -5.61
C THR A 571 -23.30 6.33 -4.92
N VAL A 572 -23.46 5.99 -3.64
CA VAL A 572 -24.63 6.30 -2.81
C VAL A 572 -24.20 7.03 -1.54
N GLY A 573 -24.97 8.05 -1.14
CA GLY A 573 -24.73 8.86 0.05
C GLY A 573 -25.98 8.99 0.93
N LEU A 574 -25.85 8.70 2.21
CA LEU A 574 -26.89 8.87 3.22
C LEU A 574 -26.75 10.25 3.86
N LYS A 575 -27.82 11.04 3.88
CA LYS A 575 -27.87 12.36 4.52
C LYS A 575 -28.27 12.27 5.99
N SER A 576 -27.88 13.29 6.76
CA SER A 576 -28.17 13.40 8.20
C SER A 576 -29.67 13.44 8.56
N ASP A 577 -30.55 13.78 7.60
CA ASP A 577 -32.01 13.73 7.77
C ASP A 577 -32.62 12.34 7.57
N GLY A 578 -31.86 11.41 6.98
CA GLY A 578 -32.30 10.05 6.61
C GLY A 578 -32.82 9.92 5.18
N SER A 579 -32.62 10.93 4.33
CA SER A 579 -32.77 10.83 2.87
C SER A 579 -31.49 10.31 2.20
N VAL A 580 -31.60 9.82 0.96
CA VAL A 580 -30.47 9.21 0.23
C VAL A 580 -30.29 9.87 -1.14
N VAL A 581 -29.03 10.02 -1.57
CA VAL A 581 -28.64 10.47 -2.91
C VAL A 581 -27.79 9.40 -3.59
N ALA A 582 -27.84 9.33 -4.93
CA ALA A 582 -27.01 8.42 -5.72
C ALA A 582 -26.61 9.06 -7.05
N VAL A 583 -25.44 8.70 -7.56
CA VAL A 583 -24.89 9.11 -8.88
C VAL A 583 -24.20 7.93 -9.56
N GLY A 584 -24.08 7.98 -10.89
CA GLY A 584 -23.50 6.92 -11.71
C GLY A 584 -24.49 6.24 -12.65
N TRP A 585 -24.12 5.06 -13.13
CA TRP A 585 -24.90 4.26 -14.05
C TRP A 585 -26.22 3.80 -13.41
N ASN A 586 -27.33 4.03 -14.12
CA ASN A 586 -28.67 3.77 -13.62
C ASN A 586 -29.57 3.02 -14.65
N PHE A 587 -28.99 2.09 -15.42
CA PHE A 587 -29.77 1.35 -16.42
C PHE A 587 -30.59 0.19 -15.81
N THR A 588 -30.35 -0.16 -14.54
CA THR A 588 -31.18 -1.11 -13.78
C THR A 588 -31.87 -0.48 -12.58
N ASP A 589 -32.05 0.84 -12.59
CA ASP A 589 -32.75 1.62 -11.55
C ASP A 589 -32.06 1.55 -10.15
N GLN A 590 -30.77 1.23 -10.07
CA GLN A 590 -30.02 1.14 -8.79
C GLN A 590 -29.79 2.49 -8.07
N CYS A 591 -29.96 3.62 -8.76
CA CYS A 591 -29.86 4.97 -8.22
C CYS A 591 -31.25 5.56 -7.88
N ASP A 592 -32.35 4.81 -8.02
CA ASP A 592 -33.73 5.28 -7.79
C ASP A 592 -34.08 5.34 -6.28
N VAL A 593 -33.22 6.02 -5.51
CA VAL A 593 -33.29 6.16 -4.05
C VAL A 593 -34.01 7.43 -3.58
N SER A 594 -34.48 8.28 -4.49
CA SER A 594 -35.01 9.63 -4.18
C SER A 594 -36.26 9.63 -3.30
N GLU A 595 -37.05 8.55 -3.33
CA GLU A 595 -38.27 8.36 -2.54
C GLU A 595 -37.99 7.67 -1.18
N TRP A 596 -36.72 7.46 -0.83
CA TRP A 596 -36.33 6.81 0.43
C TRP A 596 -36.27 7.83 1.58
N GLU A 597 -37.04 7.55 2.63
CA GLU A 597 -37.08 8.30 3.88
C GLU A 597 -36.74 7.38 5.07
N ASP A 598 -36.33 8.01 6.18
CA ASP A 598 -35.99 7.34 7.45
C ASP A 598 -34.90 6.25 7.33
N ILE A 599 -33.95 6.43 6.41
CA ILE A 599 -32.80 5.53 6.25
C ILE A 599 -31.75 5.77 7.36
N VAL A 600 -31.08 4.69 7.79
CA VAL A 600 -30.02 4.68 8.83
C VAL A 600 -28.76 3.90 8.42
N ALA A 601 -28.84 3.10 7.35
CA ALA A 601 -27.69 2.45 6.72
C ALA A 601 -27.96 2.29 5.23
N ILE A 602 -26.89 2.32 4.43
CA ILE A 602 -26.92 2.09 2.99
C ILE A 602 -25.81 1.09 2.61
N SER A 603 -26.01 0.32 1.56
CA SER A 603 -24.98 -0.50 0.93
C SER A 603 -25.25 -0.61 -0.57
N ALA A 604 -24.23 -0.35 -1.39
CA ALA A 604 -24.28 -0.41 -2.85
C ALA A 604 -23.49 -1.63 -3.33
N GLY A 605 -24.18 -2.58 -3.97
CA GLY A 605 -23.55 -3.72 -4.62
C GLY A 605 -23.18 -3.41 -6.08
N THR A 606 -23.02 -4.42 -6.92
CA THR A 606 -22.67 -4.17 -8.33
C THR A 606 -23.84 -3.52 -9.09
N TRP A 607 -25.05 -4.08 -8.97
CA TRP A 607 -26.24 -3.69 -9.75
C TRP A 607 -27.47 -3.33 -8.89
N HIS A 608 -27.31 -3.12 -7.58
CA HIS A 608 -28.40 -2.82 -6.67
C HIS A 608 -27.94 -2.01 -5.46
N THR A 609 -28.84 -1.19 -4.92
CA THR A 609 -28.66 -0.41 -3.69
C THR A 609 -29.64 -0.89 -2.63
N VAL A 610 -29.16 -1.05 -1.41
CA VAL A 610 -29.89 -1.54 -0.23
C VAL A 610 -29.90 -0.45 0.85
N GLY A 611 -31.04 -0.25 1.51
CA GLY A 611 -31.21 0.72 2.60
C GLY A 611 -31.92 0.12 3.82
N LEU A 612 -31.39 0.36 5.02
CA LEU A 612 -32.05 0.03 6.29
C LEU A 612 -32.86 1.22 6.79
N LYS A 613 -34.12 1.00 7.18
CA LYS A 613 -34.97 2.03 7.81
C LYS A 613 -34.88 2.03 9.34
N LYS A 614 -35.20 3.17 9.97
CA LYS A 614 -35.27 3.36 11.44
C LYS A 614 -36.19 2.35 12.16
N ASP A 615 -37.17 1.76 11.47
CA ASP A 615 -38.05 0.73 12.01
C ASP A 615 -37.48 -0.71 11.91
N GLY A 616 -36.34 -0.88 11.23
CA GLY A 616 -35.68 -2.16 10.99
C GLY A 616 -36.16 -2.91 9.73
N THR A 617 -36.99 -2.28 8.88
CA THR A 617 -37.31 -2.79 7.54
C THR A 617 -36.22 -2.43 6.53
N VAL A 618 -36.12 -3.22 5.45
CA VAL A 618 -35.12 -3.02 4.38
C VAL A 618 -35.82 -2.64 3.10
N VAL A 619 -35.23 -1.71 2.34
CA VAL A 619 -35.63 -1.35 0.98
C VAL A 619 -34.48 -1.63 0.01
N VAL A 620 -34.79 -2.01 -1.22
CA VAL A 620 -33.81 -2.29 -2.28
C VAL A 620 -34.33 -1.74 -3.60
N VAL A 621 -33.43 -1.17 -4.40
CA VAL A 621 -33.64 -0.82 -5.81
C VAL A 621 -32.49 -1.36 -6.64
N GLY A 622 -32.71 -1.59 -7.93
CA GLY A 622 -31.72 -2.23 -8.80
C GLY A 622 -32.20 -3.51 -9.47
N ARG A 623 -31.25 -4.19 -10.11
CA ARG A 623 -31.43 -5.47 -10.79
C ARG A 623 -31.85 -6.59 -9.82
N ASN A 624 -32.91 -7.32 -10.16
CA ASN A 624 -33.40 -8.46 -9.36
C ASN A 624 -33.52 -9.80 -10.15
N ASP A 625 -32.66 -10.03 -11.14
CA ASP A 625 -32.73 -11.25 -11.98
C ASP A 625 -32.47 -12.55 -11.21
N ASP A 626 -31.76 -12.47 -10.08
CA ASP A 626 -31.32 -13.61 -9.26
C ASP A 626 -31.96 -13.62 -7.86
N GLY A 627 -32.89 -12.70 -7.56
CA GLY A 627 -33.57 -12.58 -6.25
C GLY A 627 -32.80 -11.75 -5.20
N GLN A 628 -31.79 -10.97 -5.61
CA GLN A 628 -30.99 -10.14 -4.69
C GLN A 628 -31.79 -9.05 -3.96
N CYS A 629 -32.92 -8.62 -4.51
CA CYS A 629 -33.80 -7.62 -3.91
C CYS A 629 -34.94 -8.23 -3.06
N ASP A 630 -35.01 -9.55 -2.91
CA ASP A 630 -36.14 -10.26 -2.28
C ASP A 630 -36.11 -10.20 -0.73
N VAL A 631 -36.00 -8.98 -0.18
CA VAL A 631 -35.83 -8.71 1.26
C VAL A 631 -37.13 -8.56 2.05
N ASP A 632 -38.30 -8.59 1.40
CA ASP A 632 -39.63 -8.32 2.01
C ASP A 632 -39.94 -9.14 3.28
N GLY A 633 -39.34 -10.34 3.41
CA GLY A 633 -39.49 -11.23 4.56
C GLY A 633 -38.54 -10.94 5.73
N TRP A 634 -37.61 -9.99 5.59
CA TRP A 634 -36.56 -9.75 6.58
C TRP A 634 -37.10 -9.02 7.80
N THR A 635 -36.74 -9.52 8.98
CA THR A 635 -37.18 -8.98 10.28
C THR A 635 -36.04 -9.04 11.28
N ASN A 636 -36.08 -8.15 12.27
CA ASN A 636 -35.07 -8.03 13.33
C ASN A 636 -33.64 -7.76 12.83
N ILE A 637 -33.47 -7.16 11.65
CA ILE A 637 -32.19 -6.63 11.20
C ILE A 637 -31.65 -5.65 12.26
N LYS A 638 -30.35 -5.75 12.55
CA LYS A 638 -29.66 -4.93 13.53
C LYS A 638 -29.56 -3.51 12.99
N ILE A 639 -30.10 -2.54 13.73
CA ILE A 639 -29.91 -1.12 13.42
C ILE A 639 -28.51 -0.73 13.93
N PRO A 640 -27.65 -0.09 13.13
CA PRO A 640 -26.38 0.42 13.63
C PRO A 640 -26.58 1.39 14.80
N ASN A 641 -25.66 1.37 15.75
CA ASN A 641 -25.69 2.32 16.86
C ASN A 641 -25.60 3.76 16.31
N SER A 642 -26.43 4.67 16.80
CA SER A 642 -26.36 6.09 16.43
C SER A 642 -25.06 6.70 16.97
N LYS A 643 -24.31 7.39 16.11
CA LYS A 643 -23.14 8.22 16.48
C LYS A 643 -23.49 9.29 17.52
#